data_AF-A0A5J5JTD4-F1
#
_entry.id   AF-A0A5J5JTD4-F1
#
_cell.length_a   1.000
_cell.length_b   1.000
_cell.length_c   1.000
_cell.angle_alpha   90.00
_cell.angle_beta   90.00
_cell.angle_gamma   90.00
#
_symmetry.space_group_name_H-M   'P 1'
#
loop_
_entity.id
_entity.type
_entity.pdbx_description
1 polymer ?
#
loop_
_entity_poly.entity_id
_entity_poly.type
_entity_poly.pdbx_seq_one_letter_code
_entity_poly.pdbx_strand_id
1 'polypeptide(L)'
;MSPEQAGRGRPAPHLDPHRGPLVALAWALFVLRPPRGHKGYRTLEEIGRLIRYDKSRVSRLTNGRDLPSLEPMKLYLKLYGVEDTGPWERLRDLAGKADKEKADNEKADNEKAGEGTDERRRFAEAFVELCTAGLPEQFAAQQVGTAEDLLASWTPPASPEDEDEDEDEDEDDDRRASRLWWTAGVAAGLVVVVAVTVTVISLRAHGDDAAARVSTSVVPVSPDSKSPNSALAACGQPTAQLRIASSTDKSAILREIAQRYGPRSSHGGCVTVVVDSVDSGIAMRALARGWNPATDGPRPDVWAPAARLWLQVARQRAAGKDSLKLLPESADHSIVTSPLTIAMPKKTAQGLGWPDRKIGWKDLATLAGDDDHPLTLGKTNPEYSTSGLNATVAAFYTRVGTVAELVPGDLTDRENRKKVQAIEKAVVHYGDTTLTFLANLRRADDAGHAAGYISAVTVEENSVVAYNEGYPCGSRSDEPGCAKREAPKEQLVAFYPTDIDPSDGSDVGTMYSDHPYIPLNGLSSAQSAVAADFLHVLTTWAGARDRFTELGFRGPSHELTENITKENGAPGVPLPKPLADPPADFVDGLLTAWRELRKSANVLVLIDTSGSMNYDAKDNPNRAPGEPSKLDLVKKAHGPLLDGFTERDRVGLWHFSSTHVVDDEIAEMGARAADGRTHSEHLEAHIRALRPRAATALYQTIGDAVKSLRDHYDDKAINAVVVLTDGRNETAGGPTLDELVRAIGGLDNPVRVFTIAYGGKADTGALRQIAEATHARAYEASDPNSIAGVLTHVISNF
;
A
#
# COMPACT_ATOMS: atom_id res chain seq x y z
N MET A 1 23.15 46.47 -24.92
CA MET A 1 24.23 45.83 -25.70
C MET A 1 23.85 44.37 -25.91
N SER A 2 24.04 43.86 -27.13
CA SER A 2 23.82 42.45 -27.51
C SER A 2 25.01 41.57 -27.09
N PRO A 3 24.84 40.23 -27.05
CA PRO A 3 25.69 39.24 -26.40
C PRO A 3 26.74 38.63 -27.36
N GLU A 4 27.88 38.16 -26.85
CA GLU A 4 28.58 36.95 -27.32
C GLU A 4 29.84 36.63 -26.48
N GLN A 5 29.95 35.35 -26.06
CA GLN A 5 31.18 34.62 -25.74
C GLN A 5 31.92 34.83 -24.39
N ALA A 6 31.42 34.13 -23.35
CA ALA A 6 32.19 33.22 -22.47
C ALA A 6 31.16 32.60 -21.50
N GLY A 7 30.72 31.35 -21.62
CA GLY A 7 31.49 30.12 -21.51
C GLY A 7 30.83 29.29 -20.40
N ARG A 8 30.20 28.17 -20.76
CA ARG A 8 29.33 27.33 -19.93
C ARG A 8 30.04 26.82 -18.67
N GLY A 9 29.47 27.09 -17.49
CA GLY A 9 29.76 26.41 -16.23
C GLY A 9 28.51 26.43 -15.36
N ARG A 10 27.99 25.25 -15.00
CA ARG A 10 26.88 25.13 -14.04
C ARG A 10 27.28 25.77 -12.71
N PRO A 11 26.36 26.40 -11.96
CA PRO A 11 26.63 26.74 -10.56
C PRO A 11 27.00 25.45 -9.80
N ALA A 12 28.02 25.53 -8.95
CA ALA A 12 28.45 24.43 -8.10
C ALA A 12 27.27 23.94 -7.24
N PRO A 13 27.05 22.62 -7.10
CA PRO A 13 26.01 22.11 -6.21
C PRO A 13 26.37 22.47 -4.77
N HIS A 14 25.38 22.95 -4.01
CA HIS A 14 25.48 23.14 -2.57
C HIS A 14 26.03 21.85 -1.92
N LEU A 15 27.23 21.95 -1.34
CA LEU A 15 27.75 20.92 -0.46
C LEU A 15 26.96 20.98 0.85
N ASP A 16 26.24 19.90 1.11
CA ASP A 16 25.52 19.66 2.36
C ASP A 16 26.52 19.67 3.55
N PRO A 17 26.40 20.61 4.51
CA PRO A 17 27.30 20.70 5.66
C PRO A 17 27.25 19.45 6.56
N HIS A 18 26.23 18.60 6.44
CA HIS A 18 26.13 17.35 7.19
C HIS A 18 26.99 16.20 6.63
N ARG A 19 27.61 16.37 5.45
CA ARG A 19 28.38 15.31 4.77
C ARG A 19 29.90 15.55 4.72
N GLY A 20 30.36 16.78 4.95
CA GLY A 20 31.80 17.11 4.94
C GLY A 20 32.65 16.30 5.94
N PRO A 21 32.21 16.11 7.20
CA PRO A 21 32.97 15.35 8.20
C PRO A 21 33.07 13.85 7.89
N LEU A 22 32.02 13.24 7.33
CA LEU A 22 31.99 11.83 6.92
C LEU A 22 32.92 11.56 5.73
N VAL A 23 33.04 12.52 4.81
CA VAL A 23 33.99 12.46 3.69
C VAL A 23 35.44 12.57 4.20
N ALA A 24 35.69 13.39 5.22
CA ALA A 24 37.01 13.50 5.86
C ALA A 24 37.39 12.24 6.66
N LEU A 25 36.44 11.63 7.37
CA LEU A 25 36.62 10.37 8.10
C LEU A 25 36.90 9.20 7.15
N ALA A 26 36.15 9.10 6.04
CA ALA A 26 36.39 8.11 5.00
C ALA A 26 37.74 8.28 4.31
N TRP A 27 38.22 9.52 4.16
CA TRP A 27 39.53 9.83 3.60
C TRP A 27 40.68 9.49 4.57
N ALA A 28 40.50 9.73 5.87
CA ALA A 28 41.46 9.33 6.90
C ALA A 28 41.57 7.80 7.05
N LEU A 29 40.45 7.09 6.99
CA LEU A 29 40.40 5.63 7.02
C LEU A 29 40.96 4.98 5.73
N PHE A 30 40.89 5.68 4.60
CA PHE A 30 41.46 5.26 3.32
C PHE A 30 43.00 5.25 3.29
N VAL A 31 43.65 6.14 4.04
CA VAL A 31 45.12 6.28 4.05
C VAL A 31 45.81 5.22 4.94
N LEU A 32 45.13 4.63 5.93
CA LEU A 32 45.79 3.95 7.05
C LEU A 32 45.87 2.40 7.03
N ARG A 33 45.49 1.67 5.97
CA ARG A 33 45.87 0.23 5.88
C ARG A 33 45.75 -0.44 4.48
N PRO A 34 46.85 -0.95 3.89
CA PRO A 34 46.79 -2.02 2.88
C PRO A 34 46.74 -3.41 3.57
N PRO A 35 45.96 -4.38 3.07
CA PRO A 35 46.04 -5.77 3.53
C PRO A 35 47.26 -6.48 2.93
N ARG A 36 47.79 -7.47 3.68
CA ARG A 36 48.96 -8.27 3.30
C ARG A 36 48.70 -9.00 1.97
N GLY A 37 49.60 -8.81 0.99
CA GLY A 37 49.67 -9.66 -0.20
C GLY A 37 49.62 -8.97 -1.58
N HIS A 38 49.28 -7.68 -1.70
CA HIS A 38 49.19 -7.01 -3.01
C HIS A 38 49.98 -5.70 -3.10
N LYS A 39 50.75 -5.54 -4.19
CA LYS A 39 51.36 -4.27 -4.61
C LYS A 39 50.35 -3.49 -5.45
N GLY A 40 49.59 -2.59 -4.85
CA GLY A 40 48.72 -1.65 -5.58
C GLY A 40 47.53 -1.16 -4.78
N TYR A 41 47.13 0.09 -5.03
CA TYR A 41 45.97 0.77 -4.43
C TYR A 41 44.67 -0.05 -4.61
N ARG A 42 43.73 0.06 -3.66
CA ARG A 42 42.40 -0.59 -3.74
C ARG A 42 41.59 -0.06 -4.93
N THR A 43 40.80 -0.94 -5.55
CA THR A 43 39.92 -0.57 -6.66
C THR A 43 38.64 0.12 -6.16
N LEU A 44 38.00 0.94 -7.01
CA LEU A 44 36.72 1.62 -6.70
C LEU A 44 35.60 0.67 -6.23
N GLU A 45 35.69 -0.59 -6.67
CA GLU A 45 34.75 -1.65 -6.34
C GLU A 45 34.90 -2.16 -4.90
N GLU A 46 36.12 -2.16 -4.36
CA GLU A 46 36.40 -2.57 -2.98
C GLU A 46 36.08 -1.44 -2.00
N ILE A 47 36.26 -0.18 -2.42
CA ILE A 47 35.88 1.00 -1.65
C ILE A 47 34.35 1.06 -1.48
N GLY A 48 33.58 0.84 -2.55
CA GLY A 48 32.11 0.80 -2.48
C GLY A 48 31.57 -0.27 -1.54
N ARG A 49 32.28 -1.40 -1.39
CA ARG A 49 31.92 -2.46 -0.44
C ARG A 49 32.19 -2.07 1.01
N LEU A 50 33.28 -1.36 1.29
CA LEU A 50 33.68 -0.97 2.65
C LEU A 50 32.78 0.10 3.27
N ILE A 51 32.31 1.07 2.48
CA ILE A 51 31.40 2.13 2.95
C ILE A 51 29.93 1.87 2.60
N ARG A 52 29.62 0.67 2.06
CA ARG A 52 28.29 0.26 1.58
C ARG A 52 27.63 1.32 0.69
N TYR A 53 28.33 1.75 -0.37
CA TYR A 53 27.83 2.73 -1.34
C TYR A 53 28.05 2.26 -2.78
N ASP A 54 27.07 2.51 -3.65
CA ASP A 54 27.03 2.02 -5.04
C ASP A 54 28.16 2.59 -5.94
N LYS A 55 28.85 1.68 -6.65
CA LYS A 55 29.88 1.90 -7.68
C LYS A 55 29.49 2.98 -8.70
N SER A 56 28.21 3.06 -9.08
CA SER A 56 27.71 4.04 -10.06
C SER A 56 27.66 5.48 -9.53
N ARG A 57 27.54 5.66 -8.21
CA ARG A 57 27.53 6.98 -7.56
C ARG A 57 28.93 7.47 -7.21
N VAL A 58 29.83 6.57 -6.81
CA VAL A 58 31.25 6.89 -6.57
C VAL A 58 31.93 7.34 -7.87
N SER A 59 31.62 6.69 -9.00
CA SER A 59 32.09 7.11 -10.34
C SER A 59 31.57 8.48 -10.77
N ARG A 60 30.35 8.86 -10.35
CA ARG A 60 29.76 10.19 -10.60
C ARG A 60 30.40 11.29 -9.75
N LEU A 61 30.85 10.97 -8.53
CA LEU A 61 31.51 11.90 -7.61
C LEU A 61 32.94 12.24 -8.03
N THR A 62 33.69 11.28 -8.59
CA THR A 62 35.06 11.50 -9.10
C THR A 62 35.11 11.82 -10.59
N ASN A 63 33.95 11.77 -11.27
CA ASN A 63 33.81 12.03 -12.69
C ASN A 63 34.83 11.24 -13.56
N GLY A 64 35.19 10.04 -13.10
CA GLY A 64 36.16 9.16 -13.77
C GLY A 64 37.62 9.64 -13.76
N ARG A 65 38.05 10.53 -12.85
CA ARG A 65 39.44 11.01 -12.74
C ARG A 65 40.05 10.75 -11.35
N ASP A 66 41.39 10.84 -11.28
CA ASP A 66 42.15 10.86 -10.02
C ASP A 66 41.65 11.95 -9.05
N LEU A 67 41.85 11.72 -7.75
CA LEU A 67 41.32 12.52 -6.64
C LEU A 67 41.65 14.02 -6.74
N PRO A 68 40.75 14.93 -6.30
CA PRO A 68 40.92 16.37 -6.42
C PRO A 68 41.98 16.96 -5.46
N SER A 69 42.49 18.15 -5.79
CA SER A 69 43.48 18.87 -4.97
C SER A 69 42.91 19.33 -3.63
N LEU A 70 43.79 19.63 -2.67
CA LEU A 70 43.46 20.11 -1.32
C LEU A 70 42.90 21.55 -1.27
N GLU A 71 42.84 22.27 -2.38
CA GLU A 71 42.39 23.66 -2.40
C GLU A 71 40.94 23.89 -1.94
N PRO A 72 39.93 23.08 -2.30
CA PRO A 72 38.55 23.28 -1.87
C PRO A 72 38.40 23.19 -0.35
N MET A 73 39.24 22.37 0.31
CA MET A 73 39.24 22.21 1.77
C MET A 73 39.93 23.38 2.48
N LYS A 74 41.04 23.89 1.92
CA LYS A 74 41.66 25.13 2.40
C LYS A 74 40.73 26.34 2.27
N LEU A 75 39.95 26.38 1.18
CA LEU A 75 38.93 27.41 0.96
C LEU A 75 37.78 27.29 1.97
N TYR A 76 37.35 26.07 2.29
CA TYR A 76 36.33 25.79 3.31
C TYR A 76 36.77 26.24 4.71
N LEU A 77 37.97 25.86 5.16
CA LEU A 77 38.51 26.27 6.46
C LEU A 77 38.65 27.80 6.58
N LYS A 78 39.09 28.45 5.49
CA LYS A 78 39.20 29.91 5.39
C LYS A 78 37.83 30.62 5.40
N LEU A 79 36.79 30.02 4.80
CA LEU A 79 35.41 30.53 4.79
C LEU A 79 34.75 30.51 6.18
N TYR A 80 35.19 29.60 7.06
CA TYR A 80 34.66 29.46 8.41
C TYR A 80 35.60 30.01 9.50
N GLY A 81 36.60 30.81 9.12
CA GLY A 81 37.49 31.49 10.07
C GLY A 81 38.40 30.56 10.88
N VAL A 82 38.57 29.32 10.43
CA VAL A 82 39.46 28.35 11.07
C VAL A 82 40.87 28.62 10.53
N GLU A 83 41.73 29.21 11.37
CA GLU A 83 43.15 29.35 11.03
C GLU A 83 43.80 27.96 10.95
N ASP A 84 44.42 27.66 9.81
CA ASP A 84 45.20 26.44 9.61
C ASP A 84 46.50 26.55 10.44
N THR A 85 46.45 26.05 11.68
CA THR A 85 47.57 26.12 12.64
C THR A 85 48.57 24.97 12.51
N GLY A 86 48.57 24.24 11.38
CA GLY A 86 49.50 23.14 11.13
C GLY A 86 49.30 21.79 11.86
N PRO A 87 48.18 21.48 12.55
CA PRO A 87 48.04 20.17 13.20
C PRO A 87 47.99 19.01 12.19
N TRP A 88 47.54 19.27 10.95
CA TRP A 88 47.45 18.27 9.87
C TRP A 88 48.81 17.86 9.31
N GLU A 89 49.77 18.78 9.23
CA GLU A 89 51.14 18.44 8.78
C GLU A 89 51.90 17.67 9.85
N ARG A 90 51.63 17.98 11.13
CA ARG A 90 52.13 17.22 12.28
C ARG A 90 51.56 15.80 12.32
N LEU A 91 50.26 15.62 12.08
CA LEU A 91 49.65 14.29 11.97
C LEU A 91 50.20 13.48 10.81
N ARG A 92 50.45 14.12 9.67
CA ARG A 92 51.08 13.48 8.50
C ARG A 92 52.52 13.03 8.80
N ASP A 93 53.29 13.83 9.51
CA ASP A 93 54.66 13.47 9.91
C ASP A 93 54.69 12.33 10.94
N LEU A 94 53.78 12.37 11.92
CA LEU A 94 53.61 11.29 12.91
C LEU A 94 53.16 9.97 12.26
N ALA A 95 52.25 10.02 11.30
CA ALA A 95 51.84 8.84 10.51
C ALA A 95 53.02 8.26 9.72
N GLY A 96 53.82 9.12 9.09
CA GLY A 96 55.03 8.69 8.36
C GLY A 96 56.09 8.06 9.27
N LYS A 97 56.24 8.55 10.50
CA LYS A 97 57.14 7.97 11.52
C LYS A 97 56.64 6.63 12.05
N ALA A 98 55.35 6.51 12.34
CA ALA A 98 54.73 5.27 12.81
C ALA A 98 54.82 4.13 11.78
N ASP A 99 54.71 4.45 10.49
CA ASP A 99 54.88 3.47 9.40
C ASP A 99 56.34 3.05 9.23
N LYS A 100 57.29 3.97 9.42
CA LYS A 100 58.73 3.67 9.34
C LYS A 100 59.20 2.80 10.52
N GLU A 101 58.75 3.12 11.73
CA GLU A 101 59.04 2.35 12.95
C GLU A 101 58.46 0.92 12.89
N LYS A 102 57.27 0.75 12.29
CA LYS A 102 56.69 -0.57 12.00
C LYS A 102 57.55 -1.38 11.03
N ALA A 103 58.04 -0.75 9.96
CA ALA A 103 58.85 -1.41 8.95
C ALA A 103 60.24 -1.82 9.47
N ASP A 104 60.79 -1.06 10.42
CA ASP A 104 62.05 -1.37 11.08
C ASP A 104 61.88 -2.48 12.15
N ASN A 105 60.75 -2.52 12.87
CA ASN A 105 60.41 -3.59 13.82
C ASN A 105 59.99 -4.92 13.16
N GLU A 106 59.35 -4.91 11.98
CA GLU A 106 59.04 -6.14 11.22
C GLU A 106 60.31 -6.81 10.61
N LYS A 107 61.47 -6.14 10.65
CA LYS A 107 62.76 -6.66 10.16
C LYS A 107 63.68 -7.21 11.25
N ALA A 108 63.38 -6.96 12.52
CA ALA A 108 64.09 -7.55 13.64
C ALA A 108 63.34 -8.83 14.05
N ASP A 109 64.05 -9.96 14.08
CA ASP A 109 63.46 -11.22 14.53
C ASP A 109 62.87 -11.07 15.93
N ASN A 110 61.75 -11.75 16.10
CA ASN A 110 60.74 -11.62 17.13
C ASN A 110 61.29 -11.73 18.57
N GLU A 111 61.89 -10.66 19.10
CA GLU A 111 62.25 -10.58 20.52
C GLU A 111 62.40 -9.10 20.97
N LYS A 112 61.26 -8.42 21.08
CA LYS A 112 60.93 -7.31 22.02
C LYS A 112 59.66 -6.59 21.53
N ALA A 113 58.51 -7.22 21.67
CA ALA A 113 57.21 -6.55 21.54
C ALA A 113 56.89 -5.65 22.75
N GLY A 114 57.88 -4.87 23.21
CA GLY A 114 57.78 -4.01 24.40
C GLY A 114 57.92 -2.52 24.14
N GLU A 115 58.52 -2.09 23.02
CA GLU A 115 58.85 -0.67 22.79
C GLU A 115 58.41 -0.12 21.42
N GLY A 116 57.61 -0.86 20.63
CA GLY A 116 57.04 -0.38 19.36
C GLY A 116 55.71 0.38 19.49
N THR A 117 55.41 0.93 20.67
CA THR A 117 54.09 1.48 21.05
C THR A 117 54.02 3.00 21.03
N ASP A 118 55.13 3.72 20.88
CA ASP A 118 55.16 5.15 21.23
C ASP A 118 54.69 6.09 20.10
N GLU A 119 55.11 5.91 18.83
CA GLU A 119 54.66 6.83 17.75
C GLU A 119 53.23 6.56 17.27
N ARG A 120 52.75 5.31 17.32
CA ARG A 120 51.33 4.99 17.03
C ARG A 120 50.41 5.55 18.11
N ARG A 121 50.83 5.48 19.37
CA ARG A 121 50.11 6.08 20.50
C ARG A 121 50.11 7.60 20.38
N ARG A 122 51.26 8.23 20.10
CA ARG A 122 51.36 9.69 19.86
C ARG A 122 50.51 10.17 18.68
N PHE A 123 50.39 9.37 17.62
CA PHE A 123 49.49 9.68 16.50
C PHE A 123 48.01 9.58 16.92
N ALA A 124 47.63 8.50 17.63
CA ALA A 124 46.26 8.31 18.11
C ALA A 124 45.83 9.44 19.08
N GLU A 125 46.71 9.83 19.99
CA GLU A 125 46.51 10.94 20.93
C GLU A 125 46.37 12.28 20.20
N ALA A 126 47.28 12.60 19.27
CA ALA A 126 47.21 13.85 18.50
C ALA A 126 45.98 13.94 17.59
N PHE A 127 45.49 12.80 17.10
CA PHE A 127 44.31 12.73 16.25
C PHE A 127 43.02 12.98 17.05
N VAL A 128 42.91 12.36 18.23
CA VAL A 128 41.81 12.59 19.17
C VAL A 128 41.82 14.03 19.68
N GLU A 129 42.99 14.57 20.02
CA GLU A 129 43.15 15.96 20.46
C GLU A 129 42.71 16.96 19.37
N LEU A 130 43.08 16.73 18.11
CA LEU A 130 42.64 17.59 16.99
C LEU A 130 41.12 17.56 16.78
N CYS A 131 40.52 16.38 16.87
CA CYS A 131 39.07 16.23 16.74
C CYS A 131 38.33 16.89 17.91
N THR A 132 38.93 16.90 19.10
CA THR A 132 38.32 17.48 20.31
C THR A 132 38.50 18.99 20.38
N ALA A 133 39.64 19.52 19.91
CA ALA A 133 39.96 20.95 19.98
C ALA A 133 39.53 21.76 18.74
N GLY A 134 39.38 21.12 17.57
CA GLY A 134 39.11 21.77 16.29
C GLY A 134 37.67 21.68 15.77
N LEU A 135 36.79 20.94 16.46
CA LEU A 135 35.38 20.78 16.10
C LEU A 135 34.49 21.50 17.11
N PRO A 136 33.34 22.07 16.69
CA PRO A 136 32.38 22.70 17.61
C PRO A 136 31.96 21.74 18.73
N GLU A 137 31.80 22.24 19.96
CA GLU A 137 31.50 21.47 21.20
C GLU A 137 30.37 20.42 21.05
N GLN A 138 29.44 20.66 20.12
CA GLN A 138 28.31 19.79 19.77
C GLN A 138 28.72 18.45 19.12
N PHE A 139 29.94 18.38 18.57
CA PHE A 139 30.51 17.18 17.94
C PHE A 139 31.48 16.42 18.85
N ALA A 140 32.15 17.10 19.79
CA ALA A 140 33.13 16.49 20.68
C ALA A 140 32.48 15.59 21.75
N ALA A 141 31.25 15.89 22.15
CA ALA A 141 30.63 15.27 23.33
C ALA A 141 30.09 13.83 23.13
N GLN A 142 30.08 13.27 21.91
CA GLN A 142 29.44 11.96 21.72
C GLN A 142 30.15 10.91 20.85
N GLN A 143 31.26 11.18 20.14
CA GLN A 143 31.79 10.17 19.21
C GLN A 143 33.30 10.09 19.00
N VAL A 144 34.12 10.88 19.69
CA VAL A 144 35.57 10.70 19.61
C VAL A 144 35.99 9.75 20.74
N GLY A 145 36.13 8.47 20.44
CA GLY A 145 36.66 7.47 21.39
C GLY A 145 38.07 7.84 21.89
N THR A 146 38.57 7.12 22.90
CA THR A 146 39.89 7.40 23.44
C THR A 146 41.00 6.96 22.47
N ALA A 147 42.20 7.51 22.63
CA ALA A 147 43.37 7.03 21.88
C ALA A 147 43.64 5.53 22.13
N GLU A 148 43.28 5.01 23.31
CA GLU A 148 43.35 3.59 23.64
C GLU A 148 42.35 2.74 22.86
N ASP A 149 41.11 3.21 22.67
CA ASP A 149 40.11 2.52 21.85
C ASP A 149 40.58 2.40 20.39
N LEU A 150 41.20 3.46 19.89
CA LEU A 150 41.78 3.49 18.55
C LEU A 150 42.95 2.51 18.41
N LEU A 151 43.84 2.46 19.42
CA LEU A 151 44.96 1.51 19.46
C LEU A 151 44.50 0.05 19.56
N ALA A 152 43.47 -0.23 20.38
CA ALA A 152 42.91 -1.56 20.53
C ALA A 152 42.37 -2.11 19.20
N SER A 153 41.72 -1.26 18.40
CA SER A 153 41.24 -1.62 17.06
C SER A 153 42.35 -2.00 16.06
N TRP A 154 43.60 -1.64 16.35
CA TRP A 154 44.74 -1.90 15.47
C TRP A 154 45.46 -3.22 15.78
N THR A 155 45.11 -3.87 16.88
CA THR A 155 45.73 -5.12 17.33
C THR A 155 44.84 -6.31 16.92
N PRO A 156 45.33 -7.30 16.15
CA PRO A 156 44.51 -8.44 15.77
C PRO A 156 44.23 -9.35 16.99
N PRO A 157 43.05 -10.01 17.07
CA PRO A 157 42.80 -11.02 18.10
C PRO A 157 43.70 -12.25 17.88
N ALA A 158 44.16 -12.86 18.97
CA ALA A 158 44.93 -14.11 18.91
C ALA A 158 44.04 -15.26 18.40
N SER A 159 44.58 -16.08 17.50
CA SER A 159 43.89 -17.28 16.98
C SER A 159 43.89 -18.41 18.02
N PRO A 160 42.79 -19.16 18.20
CA PRO A 160 42.78 -20.35 19.05
C PRO A 160 43.53 -21.50 18.36
N GLU A 161 44.40 -22.19 19.12
CA GLU A 161 45.07 -23.44 18.74
C GLU A 161 44.10 -24.63 18.91
N ASP A 162 44.37 -25.68 18.13
CA ASP A 162 43.60 -26.93 18.00
C ASP A 162 43.58 -27.76 19.30
N GLU A 163 42.42 -28.28 19.68
CA GLU A 163 42.29 -29.44 20.59
C GLU A 163 41.30 -30.46 19.99
N ASP A 164 41.83 -31.64 19.68
CA ASP A 164 41.18 -32.87 19.24
C ASP A 164 40.79 -33.77 20.46
N GLU A 165 39.84 -34.70 20.22
CA GLU A 165 39.57 -35.97 20.97
C GLU A 165 39.04 -35.82 22.43
N ASP A 166 38.15 -36.63 23.03
CA ASP A 166 37.39 -37.85 22.74
C ASP A 166 36.40 -38.07 23.92
N GLU A 167 35.54 -39.08 23.83
CA GLU A 167 34.89 -39.89 24.90
C GLU A 167 33.36 -39.85 25.07
N ASP A 168 32.85 -41.09 25.10
CA ASP A 168 31.49 -41.60 25.23
C ASP A 168 30.89 -41.43 26.65
N GLU A 169 29.55 -41.48 26.75
CA GLU A 169 28.78 -42.42 27.61
C GLU A 169 27.36 -41.92 27.95
N ASP A 170 26.51 -42.90 28.23
CA ASP A 170 25.05 -42.91 28.40
C ASP A 170 24.51 -42.04 29.56
N GLU A 171 23.24 -41.60 29.48
CA GLU A 171 22.19 -41.97 30.45
C GLU A 171 20.81 -41.35 30.12
N ASP A 172 19.80 -42.23 30.12
CA ASP A 172 18.37 -41.96 30.25
C ASP A 172 18.06 -41.11 31.51
N ASP A 173 17.08 -40.19 31.47
CA ASP A 173 15.78 -40.38 32.15
C ASP A 173 14.77 -39.22 31.90
N ASP A 174 13.50 -39.57 32.06
CA ASP A 174 12.30 -38.72 32.21
C ASP A 174 11.56 -38.21 30.96
N ARG A 175 10.97 -39.18 30.26
CA ARG A 175 9.59 -39.09 29.75
C ARG A 175 8.57 -39.50 30.82
N ARG A 176 7.57 -38.62 31.02
CA ARG A 176 6.13 -38.81 31.43
C ARG A 176 5.80 -37.89 32.61
N ALA A 177 4.66 -37.21 32.68
CA ALA A 177 3.32 -37.67 32.32
C ALA A 177 2.38 -36.45 32.11
N SER A 178 1.54 -36.47 31.06
CA SER A 178 0.08 -36.76 31.11
C SER A 178 -0.79 -35.57 31.54
N ARG A 179 -1.69 -35.04 30.70
CA ARG A 179 -3.02 -35.56 30.27
C ARG A 179 -4.04 -35.77 31.42
N LEU A 180 -5.30 -35.43 31.08
CA LEU A 180 -6.59 -35.46 31.80
C LEU A 180 -6.88 -34.19 32.63
N TRP A 181 -8.09 -33.59 32.65
CA TRP A 181 -9.45 -34.16 32.74
C TRP A 181 -10.56 -33.29 32.10
N TRP A 182 -11.69 -33.96 31.83
CA TRP A 182 -13.00 -33.55 31.30
C TRP A 182 -14.00 -33.01 32.37
N THR A 183 -15.00 -32.22 31.89
CA THR A 183 -16.44 -32.06 32.29
C THR A 183 -16.95 -32.03 33.74
N ALA A 184 -17.92 -31.12 33.93
CA ALA A 184 -19.27 -31.28 34.55
C ALA A 184 -19.59 -30.38 35.77
N GLY A 185 -20.78 -29.76 35.78
CA GLY A 185 -21.37 -29.18 36.99
C GLY A 185 -22.50 -28.15 36.76
N VAL A 186 -23.74 -28.62 36.65
CA VAL A 186 -24.97 -27.83 36.84
C VAL A 186 -25.25 -27.68 38.33
N ALA A 187 -25.58 -26.48 38.82
CA ALA A 187 -26.38 -26.27 40.04
C ALA A 187 -27.05 -24.88 40.10
N ALA A 188 -28.38 -24.90 39.92
CA ALA A 188 -29.48 -24.16 40.58
C ALA A 188 -29.35 -22.69 41.06
N GLY A 189 -30.38 -21.89 40.73
CA GLY A 189 -30.72 -20.68 41.47
C GLY A 189 -31.84 -19.83 40.83
N LEU A 190 -33.09 -20.25 40.99
CA LEU A 190 -34.30 -19.53 40.55
C LEU A 190 -34.77 -18.58 41.67
N VAL A 191 -34.91 -17.27 41.40
CA VAL A 191 -35.78 -16.36 42.16
C VAL A 191 -36.50 -15.42 41.20
N VAL A 192 -37.82 -15.56 41.16
CA VAL A 192 -38.79 -14.65 40.57
C VAL A 192 -39.30 -13.72 41.67
N VAL A 193 -39.26 -12.40 41.48
CA VAL A 193 -40.24 -11.47 42.07
C VAL A 193 -40.51 -10.31 41.11
N VAL A 194 -41.80 -10.12 40.85
CA VAL A 194 -42.48 -9.06 40.09
C VAL A 194 -42.52 -7.75 40.87
N ALA A 195 -42.36 -6.61 40.20
CA ALA A 195 -43.06 -5.37 40.59
C ALA A 195 -43.23 -4.43 39.39
N VAL A 196 -44.45 -4.42 38.85
CA VAL A 196 -45.01 -3.37 38.01
C VAL A 196 -45.47 -2.24 38.93
N THR A 197 -45.11 -1.00 38.62
CA THR A 197 -45.90 0.17 39.01
C THR A 197 -45.93 1.19 37.88
N VAL A 198 -47.07 1.16 37.18
CA VAL A 198 -47.59 2.29 36.40
C VAL A 198 -48.16 3.30 37.38
N THR A 199 -47.75 4.56 37.28
CA THR A 199 -48.55 5.68 37.80
C THR A 199 -48.71 6.72 36.71
N VAL A 200 -49.92 6.76 36.14
CA VAL A 200 -50.44 7.87 35.35
C VAL A 200 -51.12 8.84 36.32
N ILE A 201 -50.71 10.11 36.30
CA ILE A 201 -51.55 11.22 36.76
C ILE A 201 -51.52 12.31 35.68
N SER A 202 -52.68 12.53 35.06
CA SER A 202 -53.00 13.65 34.19
C SER A 202 -53.04 14.97 34.96
N LEU A 203 -52.70 16.09 34.31
CA LEU A 203 -53.52 17.31 34.29
C LEU A 203 -53.03 18.32 33.23
N ARG A 204 -54.01 19.04 32.66
CA ARG A 204 -53.96 19.94 31.50
C ARG A 204 -53.52 21.37 31.87
N ALA A 205 -53.09 22.07 30.81
CA ALA A 205 -53.39 23.48 30.45
C ALA A 205 -52.37 24.60 30.76
N HIS A 206 -52.00 25.28 29.65
CA HIS A 206 -51.86 26.74 29.42
C HIS A 206 -50.64 27.51 29.99
N GLY A 207 -49.96 28.22 29.07
CA GLY A 207 -49.75 29.66 29.18
C GLY A 207 -48.42 30.17 29.76
N ASP A 208 -47.62 30.76 28.87
CA ASP A 208 -46.77 31.96 29.01
C ASP A 208 -45.60 32.05 30.03
N ASP A 209 -44.45 32.39 29.45
CA ASP A 209 -43.36 33.27 29.90
C ASP A 209 -42.99 33.37 31.39
N ALA A 210 -41.77 32.90 31.71
CA ALA A 210 -40.88 33.59 32.64
C ALA A 210 -39.42 33.22 32.40
N ALA A 211 -38.61 34.23 32.07
CA ALA A 211 -37.16 34.13 31.92
C ALA A 211 -36.45 33.92 33.28
N ALA A 212 -35.53 32.96 33.32
CA ALA A 212 -34.47 32.90 34.33
C ALA A 212 -33.11 32.76 33.60
N ARG A 213 -32.28 33.80 33.74
CA ARG A 213 -30.92 33.89 33.17
C ARG A 213 -30.01 32.87 33.83
N VAL A 214 -29.41 31.98 33.04
CA VAL A 214 -28.16 31.29 33.38
C VAL A 214 -27.08 31.89 32.49
N SER A 215 -26.14 32.61 33.12
CA SER A 215 -24.91 33.05 32.47
C SER A 215 -24.07 31.81 32.13
N THR A 216 -24.16 31.37 30.88
CA THR A 216 -23.09 30.60 30.26
C THR A 216 -22.20 31.59 29.52
N SER A 217 -20.91 31.59 29.86
CA SER A 217 -19.88 32.24 29.06
C SER A 217 -19.80 31.49 27.73
N VAL A 218 -20.65 31.89 26.77
CA VAL A 218 -20.56 31.47 25.38
C VAL A 218 -19.32 32.16 24.81
N VAL A 219 -18.27 31.39 24.56
CA VAL A 219 -17.22 31.78 23.61
C VAL A 219 -17.94 32.09 22.29
N PRO A 220 -17.74 33.26 21.66
CA PRO A 220 -18.47 33.59 20.45
C PRO A 220 -18.02 32.64 19.33
N VAL A 221 -18.86 31.66 19.01
CA VAL A 221 -18.78 30.94 17.74
C VAL A 221 -19.02 31.97 16.66
N SER A 222 -17.98 32.23 15.86
CA SER A 222 -18.03 33.16 14.74
C SER A 222 -19.15 32.78 13.75
N PRO A 223 -19.80 33.77 13.12
CA PRO A 223 -20.83 33.51 12.14
C PRO A 223 -20.22 32.89 10.86
N ASP A 224 -20.94 31.90 10.31
CA ASP A 224 -20.70 31.15 9.07
C ASP A 224 -19.66 30.00 9.05
N SER A 225 -19.87 28.97 9.88
CA SER A 225 -19.35 27.61 9.61
C SER A 225 -20.01 26.91 8.41
N LYS A 226 -21.09 27.48 7.84
CA LYS A 226 -21.90 26.84 6.79
C LYS A 226 -21.36 27.01 5.36
N SER A 227 -20.57 28.06 5.11
CA SER A 227 -20.09 28.41 3.77
C SER A 227 -18.58 28.21 3.65
N PRO A 228 -18.06 27.66 2.53
CA PRO A 228 -16.63 27.52 2.32
C PRO A 228 -15.89 28.85 2.38
N ASN A 229 -14.74 28.89 3.07
CA ASN A 229 -13.87 30.05 3.23
C ASN A 229 -12.97 30.30 2.00
N SER A 230 -13.55 30.26 0.81
CA SER A 230 -12.85 30.49 -0.46
C SER A 230 -12.35 31.94 -0.57
N ALA A 231 -11.13 32.12 -1.08
CA ALA A 231 -10.55 33.42 -1.44
C ALA A 231 -11.01 33.92 -2.82
N LEU A 232 -11.69 33.08 -3.61
CA LEU A 232 -12.18 33.41 -4.95
C LEU A 232 -13.67 33.77 -4.94
N ALA A 233 -14.03 34.77 -5.74
CA ALA A 233 -15.42 35.16 -5.92
C ALA A 233 -16.23 34.03 -6.57
N ALA A 234 -17.47 33.82 -6.11
CA ALA A 234 -18.41 32.91 -6.77
C ALA A 234 -18.77 33.44 -8.17
N CYS A 235 -19.10 32.54 -9.09
CA CYS A 235 -19.61 32.88 -10.41
C CYS A 235 -20.84 32.03 -10.77
N GLY A 236 -21.60 32.50 -11.77
CA GLY A 236 -22.81 31.83 -12.23
C GLY A 236 -22.51 30.60 -13.10
N GLN A 237 -22.61 30.76 -14.41
CA GLN A 237 -22.47 29.64 -15.35
C GLN A 237 -20.99 29.25 -15.54
N PRO A 238 -20.58 28.01 -15.21
CA PRO A 238 -19.21 27.56 -15.39
C PRO A 238 -18.86 27.46 -16.88
N THR A 239 -17.71 28.01 -17.24
CA THR A 239 -17.13 27.97 -18.59
C THR A 239 -16.03 26.92 -18.73
N ALA A 240 -15.55 26.37 -17.61
CA ALA A 240 -14.54 25.32 -17.55
C ALA A 240 -14.73 24.41 -16.33
N GLN A 241 -14.09 23.25 -16.34
CA GLN A 241 -14.05 22.30 -15.21
C GLN A 241 -12.62 22.17 -14.69
N LEU A 242 -12.49 22.03 -13.37
CA LEU A 242 -11.32 21.46 -12.71
C LEU A 242 -11.69 20.04 -12.30
N ARG A 243 -11.16 19.04 -13.01
CA ARG A 243 -11.47 17.63 -12.78
C ARG A 243 -10.48 17.00 -11.81
N ILE A 244 -10.99 16.38 -10.75
CA ILE A 244 -10.20 15.71 -9.72
C ILE A 244 -10.44 14.21 -9.81
N ALA A 245 -9.40 13.42 -10.11
CA ALA A 245 -9.44 11.97 -9.92
C ALA A 245 -9.05 11.65 -8.48
N SER A 246 -9.97 11.10 -7.68
CA SER A 246 -9.74 10.84 -6.26
C SER A 246 -9.93 9.37 -5.89
N SER A 247 -9.14 8.90 -4.92
CA SER A 247 -9.31 7.56 -4.35
C SER A 247 -10.71 7.36 -3.77
N THR A 248 -11.18 6.11 -3.87
CA THR A 248 -12.57 5.69 -3.62
C THR A 248 -13.05 6.05 -2.20
N ASP A 249 -12.17 5.92 -1.21
CA ASP A 249 -12.39 6.19 0.22
C ASP A 249 -12.74 7.66 0.58
N LYS A 250 -12.34 8.63 -0.25
CA LYS A 250 -12.61 10.07 0.00
C LYS A 250 -13.36 10.78 -1.12
N SER A 251 -13.57 10.14 -2.28
CA SER A 251 -14.18 10.76 -3.45
C SER A 251 -15.57 11.35 -3.17
N ALA A 252 -16.41 10.67 -2.38
CA ALA A 252 -17.75 11.15 -2.03
C ALA A 252 -17.71 12.38 -1.13
N ILE A 253 -16.79 12.44 -0.17
CA ILE A 253 -16.57 13.63 0.68
C ILE A 253 -16.11 14.81 -0.19
N LEU A 254 -15.14 14.58 -1.08
CA LEU A 254 -14.66 15.62 -1.98
C LEU A 254 -15.76 16.12 -2.93
N ARG A 255 -16.65 15.24 -3.41
CA ARG A 255 -17.85 15.65 -4.18
C ARG A 255 -18.75 16.56 -3.35
N GLU A 256 -19.04 16.20 -2.09
CA GLU A 256 -19.86 17.05 -1.21
C GLU A 256 -19.21 18.42 -0.98
N ILE A 257 -17.90 18.46 -0.71
CA ILE A 257 -17.17 19.71 -0.50
C ILE A 257 -17.12 20.55 -1.78
N ALA A 258 -16.89 19.92 -2.94
CA ALA A 258 -16.90 20.59 -4.26
C ALA A 258 -18.27 21.21 -4.58
N GLN A 259 -19.37 20.51 -4.27
CA GLN A 259 -20.74 21.03 -4.43
C GLN A 259 -20.97 22.27 -3.58
N ARG A 260 -20.53 22.27 -2.31
CA ARG A 260 -20.64 23.43 -1.41
C ARG A 260 -19.70 24.57 -1.84
N TYR A 261 -18.53 24.23 -2.36
CA TYR A 261 -17.55 25.18 -2.89
C TYR A 261 -18.11 25.94 -4.09
N GLY A 262 -18.84 25.27 -4.97
CA GLY A 262 -19.51 25.88 -6.13
C GLY A 262 -18.55 26.44 -7.19
N PRO A 263 -19.06 27.04 -8.27
CA PRO A 263 -18.23 27.64 -9.32
C PRO A 263 -17.51 28.91 -8.84
N ARG A 264 -16.24 29.07 -9.22
CA ARG A 264 -15.39 30.21 -8.85
C ARG A 264 -14.82 30.96 -10.04
N SER A 265 -14.83 32.29 -9.92
CA SER A 265 -14.28 33.22 -10.90
C SER A 265 -12.79 33.38 -10.70
N SER A 266 -12.02 33.17 -11.76
CA SER A 266 -10.59 33.45 -11.77
C SER A 266 -10.10 33.74 -13.18
N HIS A 267 -9.26 34.77 -13.34
CA HIS A 267 -8.64 35.15 -14.62
C HIS A 267 -9.65 35.28 -15.80
N GLY A 268 -10.84 35.81 -15.53
CA GLY A 268 -11.90 35.98 -16.53
C GLY A 268 -12.68 34.71 -16.91
N GLY A 269 -12.37 33.57 -16.30
CA GLY A 269 -13.12 32.32 -16.44
C GLY A 269 -13.93 31.96 -15.19
N CYS A 270 -14.96 31.13 -15.37
CA CYS A 270 -15.74 30.54 -14.29
C CYS A 270 -15.49 29.03 -14.27
N VAL A 271 -14.85 28.52 -13.22
CA VAL A 271 -14.43 27.11 -13.12
C VAL A 271 -15.24 26.41 -12.05
N THR A 272 -15.78 25.22 -12.36
CA THR A 272 -16.42 24.34 -11.39
C THR A 272 -15.55 23.12 -11.10
N VAL A 273 -15.55 22.65 -9.85
CA VAL A 273 -14.81 21.45 -9.45
C VAL A 273 -15.69 20.22 -9.65
N VAL A 274 -15.15 19.22 -10.35
CA VAL A 274 -15.80 17.92 -10.57
C VAL A 274 -14.88 16.84 -10.03
N VAL A 275 -15.42 15.87 -9.29
CA VAL A 275 -14.62 14.80 -8.66
C VAL A 275 -15.09 13.44 -9.17
N ASP A 276 -14.16 12.72 -9.80
CA ASP A 276 -14.33 11.34 -10.24
C ASP A 276 -13.68 10.39 -9.22
N SER A 277 -14.34 9.26 -8.96
CA SER A 277 -13.81 8.19 -8.12
C SER A 277 -12.97 7.25 -8.96
N VAL A 278 -11.70 7.08 -8.61
CA VAL A 278 -10.75 6.19 -9.32
C VAL A 278 -9.77 5.58 -8.32
N ASP A 279 -9.52 4.28 -8.40
CA ASP A 279 -8.49 3.65 -7.58
C ASP A 279 -7.11 4.24 -7.87
N SER A 280 -6.31 4.44 -6.80
CA SER A 280 -5.03 5.13 -6.89
C SER A 280 -4.07 4.44 -7.87
N GLY A 281 -4.02 3.11 -7.87
CA GLY A 281 -3.21 2.35 -8.81
C GLY A 281 -3.73 2.38 -10.26
N ILE A 282 -5.04 2.44 -10.47
CA ILE A 282 -5.65 2.60 -11.81
C ILE A 282 -5.28 3.96 -12.39
N ALA A 283 -5.47 5.03 -11.62
CA ALA A 283 -5.08 6.38 -12.01
C ALA A 283 -3.56 6.46 -12.26
N MET A 284 -2.73 5.86 -11.40
CA MET A 284 -1.28 5.79 -11.59
C MET A 284 -0.93 5.16 -12.95
N ARG A 285 -1.46 3.97 -13.26
CA ARG A 285 -1.18 3.29 -14.54
C ARG A 285 -1.63 4.13 -15.74
N ALA A 286 -2.78 4.78 -15.64
CA ALA A 286 -3.32 5.64 -16.70
C ALA A 286 -2.43 6.85 -16.96
N LEU A 287 -1.98 7.51 -15.90
CA LEU A 287 -1.07 8.64 -16.00
C LEU A 287 0.31 8.21 -16.51
N ALA A 288 0.85 7.07 -16.04
CA ALA A 288 2.15 6.56 -16.44
C ALA A 288 2.20 6.19 -17.94
N ARG A 289 1.20 5.47 -18.45
CA ARG A 289 1.14 5.08 -19.88
C ARG A 289 0.81 6.24 -20.82
N GLY A 290 0.30 7.35 -20.28
CA GLY A 290 -0.32 8.41 -21.04
C GLY A 290 -1.84 8.23 -21.09
N TRP A 291 -2.56 9.17 -20.49
CA TRP A 291 -4.00 9.08 -20.30
C TRP A 291 -4.74 8.94 -21.64
N ASN A 292 -5.58 7.92 -21.77
CA ASN A 292 -6.38 7.68 -22.98
C ASN A 292 -7.87 7.94 -22.71
N PRO A 293 -8.45 9.03 -23.23
CA PRO A 293 -9.85 9.36 -22.95
C PRO A 293 -10.87 8.31 -23.37
N ALA A 294 -10.54 7.46 -24.34
CA ALA A 294 -11.45 6.42 -24.82
C ALA A 294 -11.55 5.23 -23.86
N THR A 295 -10.53 5.00 -23.01
CA THR A 295 -10.49 3.88 -22.06
C THR A 295 -10.58 4.35 -20.61
N ASP A 296 -10.05 5.53 -20.32
CA ASP A 296 -9.83 6.04 -18.96
C ASP A 296 -10.84 7.13 -18.58
N GLY A 297 -11.66 7.58 -19.54
CA GLY A 297 -12.56 8.71 -19.39
C GLY A 297 -11.84 10.07 -19.48
N PRO A 298 -12.49 11.19 -19.13
CA PRO A 298 -11.88 12.51 -19.20
C PRO A 298 -10.63 12.61 -18.32
N ARG A 299 -9.55 13.21 -18.86
CA ARG A 299 -8.29 13.38 -18.13
C ARG A 299 -8.47 14.26 -16.89
N PRO A 300 -7.93 13.89 -15.72
CA PRO A 300 -7.95 14.75 -14.55
C PRO A 300 -7.00 15.94 -14.71
N ASP A 301 -7.34 17.04 -14.06
CA ASP A 301 -6.47 18.20 -13.84
C ASP A 301 -5.73 18.05 -12.49
N VAL A 302 -6.38 17.43 -11.51
CA VAL A 302 -5.82 17.14 -10.19
C VAL A 302 -5.97 15.65 -9.92
N TRP A 303 -4.93 15.05 -9.36
CA TRP A 303 -4.97 13.70 -8.84
C TRP A 303 -4.87 13.71 -7.32
N ALA A 304 -5.81 13.05 -6.65
CA ALA A 304 -5.85 12.93 -5.20
C ALA A 304 -5.83 11.45 -4.78
N PRO A 305 -4.70 10.73 -4.94
CA PRO A 305 -4.57 9.34 -4.52
C PRO A 305 -4.63 9.22 -2.99
N ALA A 306 -4.71 8.00 -2.46
CA ALA A 306 -4.64 7.77 -1.01
C ALA A 306 -3.20 7.79 -0.46
N ALA A 307 -2.18 7.61 -1.31
CA ALA A 307 -0.77 7.72 -0.92
C ALA A 307 0.09 8.43 -1.97
N ARG A 308 1.07 9.23 -1.53
CA ARG A 308 2.08 9.88 -2.40
C ARG A 308 2.99 8.89 -3.11
N LEU A 309 3.14 7.68 -2.56
CA LEU A 309 3.92 6.60 -3.17
C LEU A 309 3.51 6.33 -4.62
N TRP A 310 2.21 6.46 -4.93
CA TRP A 310 1.71 6.28 -6.29
C TRP A 310 2.28 7.27 -7.30
N LEU A 311 2.57 8.53 -6.90
CA LEU A 311 3.22 9.50 -7.79
C LEU A 311 4.65 9.07 -8.13
N GLN A 312 5.38 8.53 -7.14
CA GLN A 312 6.74 8.05 -7.36
C GLN A 312 6.75 6.90 -8.39
N VAL A 313 5.83 5.94 -8.23
CA VAL A 313 5.66 4.82 -9.17
C VAL A 313 5.20 5.32 -10.55
N ALA A 314 4.26 6.27 -10.62
CA ALA A 314 3.78 6.84 -11.88
C ALA A 314 4.91 7.46 -12.70
N ARG A 315 5.79 8.22 -12.04
CA ARG A 315 6.95 8.88 -12.66
C ARG A 315 7.98 7.87 -13.12
N GLN A 316 8.27 6.86 -12.30
CA GLN A 316 9.21 5.79 -12.64
C GLN A 316 8.74 4.98 -13.85
N ARG A 317 7.44 4.69 -13.94
CA ARG A 317 6.81 3.93 -15.03
C ARG A 317 6.37 4.77 -16.22
N ALA A 318 6.67 6.07 -16.25
CA ALA A 318 6.22 6.95 -17.31
C ALA A 318 6.72 6.46 -18.68
N ALA A 319 5.80 6.09 -19.58
CA ALA A 319 6.10 5.45 -20.86
C ALA A 319 6.84 6.38 -21.85
N GLY A 320 6.90 7.67 -21.56
CA GLY A 320 7.59 8.65 -22.38
C GLY A 320 7.72 10.02 -21.71
N LYS A 321 8.43 10.93 -22.38
CA LYS A 321 8.69 12.28 -21.89
C LYS A 321 7.42 13.08 -21.62
N ASP A 322 6.35 12.84 -22.39
CA ASP A 322 5.13 13.62 -22.27
C ASP A 322 4.29 13.17 -21.06
N SER A 323 4.18 11.86 -20.80
CA SER A 323 3.60 11.34 -19.55
C SER A 323 4.39 11.82 -18.33
N LEU A 324 5.73 11.81 -18.39
CA LEU A 324 6.57 12.28 -17.30
C LEU A 324 6.41 13.79 -17.05
N LYS A 325 6.33 14.62 -18.12
CA LYS A 325 6.11 16.07 -18.00
C LYS A 325 4.77 16.40 -17.38
N LEU A 326 3.76 15.57 -17.57
CA LEU A 326 2.44 15.77 -16.96
C LEU A 326 2.48 15.62 -15.43
N LEU A 327 3.36 14.78 -14.92
CA LEU A 327 3.47 14.50 -13.49
C LEU A 327 4.37 15.53 -12.79
N PRO A 328 3.93 16.15 -11.68
CA PRO A 328 4.80 17.00 -10.88
C PRO A 328 5.94 16.21 -10.23
N GLU A 329 6.97 16.89 -9.74
CA GLU A 329 8.14 16.25 -9.13
C GLU A 329 7.87 15.70 -7.72
N SER A 330 6.97 16.35 -6.99
CA SER A 330 6.63 16.03 -5.60
C SER A 330 5.12 16.13 -5.35
N ALA A 331 4.70 15.61 -4.19
CA ALA A 331 3.33 15.64 -3.69
C ALA A 331 3.34 16.12 -2.23
N ASP A 332 3.47 17.43 -2.05
CA ASP A 332 3.84 18.02 -0.74
C ASP A 332 2.62 18.38 0.13
N HIS A 333 1.40 18.18 -0.37
CA HIS A 333 0.18 18.65 0.27
C HIS A 333 -0.78 17.51 0.59
N SER A 334 -0.66 16.96 1.79
CA SER A 334 -1.63 16.02 2.37
C SER A 334 -2.90 16.75 2.81
N ILE A 335 -4.07 16.21 2.46
CA ILE A 335 -5.37 16.75 2.93
C ILE A 335 -5.72 16.18 4.30
N VAL A 336 -5.43 14.89 4.49
CA VAL A 336 -5.72 14.07 5.68
C VAL A 336 -4.77 12.89 5.70
N THR A 337 -4.67 12.21 6.83
CA THR A 337 -3.86 11.00 6.95
C THR A 337 -4.64 9.87 7.60
N SER A 338 -4.21 8.62 7.37
CA SER A 338 -4.80 7.43 7.97
C SER A 338 -3.76 6.31 8.05
N PRO A 339 -3.35 5.86 9.25
CA PRO A 339 -2.39 4.77 9.38
C PRO A 339 -2.99 3.45 8.88
N LEU A 340 -2.14 2.58 8.35
CA LEU A 340 -2.51 1.20 8.04
C LEU A 340 -2.78 0.41 9.33
N THR A 341 -3.81 -0.43 9.30
CA THR A 341 -4.23 -1.29 10.40
C THR A 341 -4.45 -2.73 9.92
N ILE A 342 -4.35 -3.67 10.86
CA ILE A 342 -4.97 -5.00 10.75
C ILE A 342 -6.27 -4.91 11.54
N ALA A 343 -7.39 -4.75 10.84
CA ALA A 343 -8.71 -4.67 11.45
C ALA A 343 -9.28 -6.06 11.65
N MET A 344 -9.88 -6.32 12.81
CA MET A 344 -10.47 -7.61 13.17
C MET A 344 -11.84 -7.42 13.82
N PRO A 345 -12.78 -8.37 13.65
CA PRO A 345 -13.98 -8.41 14.49
C PRO A 345 -13.60 -8.38 15.97
N LYS A 346 -14.26 -7.52 16.75
CA LYS A 346 -13.90 -7.23 18.14
C LYS A 346 -13.78 -8.49 19.00
N LYS A 347 -14.70 -9.44 18.86
CA LYS A 347 -14.66 -10.71 19.61
C LYS A 347 -13.41 -11.53 19.29
N THR A 348 -13.04 -11.62 18.01
CA THR A 348 -11.81 -12.29 17.55
C THR A 348 -10.58 -11.58 18.10
N ALA A 349 -10.54 -10.25 18.00
CA ALA A 349 -9.42 -9.43 18.46
C ALA A 349 -9.19 -9.52 19.98
N GLN A 350 -10.26 -9.58 20.77
CA GLN A 350 -10.18 -9.74 22.23
C GLN A 350 -9.55 -11.08 22.62
N GLY A 351 -9.85 -12.16 21.88
CA GLY A 351 -9.19 -13.45 22.05
C GLY A 351 -7.68 -13.40 21.78
N LEU A 352 -7.22 -12.44 20.96
CA LEU A 352 -5.81 -12.20 20.67
C LEU A 352 -5.17 -11.15 21.60
N GLY A 353 -5.89 -10.63 22.60
CA GLY A 353 -5.37 -9.69 23.59
C GLY A 353 -5.56 -8.21 23.26
N TRP A 354 -6.47 -7.86 22.34
CA TRP A 354 -6.85 -6.46 22.11
C TRP A 354 -7.48 -5.84 23.37
N PRO A 355 -7.16 -4.58 23.74
CA PRO A 355 -6.29 -3.63 23.03
C PRO A 355 -4.83 -3.62 23.50
N ASP A 356 -4.49 -4.45 24.49
CA ASP A 356 -3.23 -4.30 25.23
C ASP A 356 -2.05 -4.99 24.52
N ARG A 357 -2.32 -6.03 23.72
CA ARG A 357 -1.29 -6.71 22.90
C ARG A 357 -1.08 -5.97 21.58
N LYS A 358 0.18 -5.79 21.18
CA LYS A 358 0.56 -5.40 19.81
C LYS A 358 0.61 -6.64 18.92
N ILE A 359 0.05 -6.53 17.72
CA ILE A 359 0.16 -7.56 16.68
C ILE A 359 0.94 -6.95 15.53
N GLY A 360 2.10 -7.52 15.22
CA GLY A 360 2.92 -7.14 14.08
C GLY A 360 2.71 -8.02 12.85
N TRP A 361 3.50 -7.78 11.81
CA TRP A 361 3.49 -8.61 10.60
C TRP A 361 4.11 -9.99 10.84
N LYS A 362 5.06 -10.11 11.80
CA LYS A 362 5.57 -11.42 12.24
C LYS A 362 4.49 -12.26 12.91
N ASP A 363 3.69 -11.67 13.79
CA ASP A 363 2.55 -12.36 14.42
C ASP A 363 1.55 -12.81 13.35
N LEU A 364 1.23 -11.93 12.39
CA LEU A 364 0.31 -12.24 11.30
C LEU A 364 0.81 -13.40 10.43
N ALA A 365 2.11 -13.44 10.12
CA ALA A 365 2.73 -14.54 9.37
C ALA A 365 2.67 -15.87 10.14
N THR A 366 2.84 -15.84 11.47
CA THR A 366 2.69 -17.03 12.33
C THR A 366 1.24 -17.51 12.34
N LEU A 367 0.27 -16.61 12.54
CA LEU A 367 -1.16 -16.94 12.52
C LEU A 367 -1.60 -17.46 11.14
N ALA A 368 -1.02 -16.94 10.06
CA ALA A 368 -1.26 -17.40 8.70
C ALA A 368 -0.71 -18.81 8.41
N GLY A 369 0.26 -19.29 9.19
CA GLY A 369 0.85 -20.62 9.06
C GLY A 369 0.27 -21.67 10.02
N ASP A 370 -0.74 -21.32 10.82
CA ASP A 370 -1.42 -22.25 11.72
C ASP A 370 -2.52 -23.02 10.98
N ASP A 371 -2.25 -24.30 10.67
CA ASP A 371 -3.19 -25.18 9.97
C ASP A 371 -4.40 -25.58 10.84
N ASP A 372 -4.27 -25.54 12.17
CA ASP A 372 -5.35 -25.89 13.10
C ASP A 372 -6.38 -24.75 13.24
N HIS A 373 -5.93 -23.50 13.07
CA HIS A 373 -6.75 -22.30 13.16
C HIS A 373 -6.46 -21.35 11.98
N PRO A 374 -6.86 -21.71 10.75
CA PRO A 374 -6.47 -20.97 9.56
C PRO A 374 -7.00 -19.53 9.60
N LEU A 375 -6.06 -18.58 9.55
CA LEU A 375 -6.38 -17.16 9.41
C LEU A 375 -6.96 -16.87 8.03
N THR A 376 -8.17 -16.31 7.98
CA THR A 376 -8.74 -15.77 6.73
C THR A 376 -8.49 -14.26 6.65
N LEU A 377 -7.56 -13.86 5.78
CA LEU A 377 -7.15 -12.47 5.62
C LEU A 377 -7.82 -11.82 4.40
N GLY A 378 -8.53 -10.71 4.63
CA GLY A 378 -8.93 -9.79 3.57
C GLY A 378 -7.80 -8.81 3.25
N LYS A 379 -7.29 -8.83 2.02
CA LYS A 379 -6.27 -7.89 1.54
C LYS A 379 -6.63 -7.45 0.13
N THR A 380 -6.37 -6.19 -0.20
CA THR A 380 -6.62 -5.69 -1.56
C THR A 380 -5.40 -5.90 -2.46
N ASN A 381 -5.61 -5.82 -3.77
CA ASN A 381 -4.51 -6.01 -4.73
C ASN A 381 -3.54 -4.81 -4.68
N PRO A 382 -2.24 -5.02 -4.39
CA PRO A 382 -1.26 -3.94 -4.23
C PRO A 382 -0.95 -3.18 -5.52
N GLU A 383 -1.36 -3.69 -6.68
CA GLU A 383 -1.22 -2.96 -7.93
C GLU A 383 -2.33 -1.92 -8.12
N TYR A 384 -3.45 -2.02 -7.41
CA TYR A 384 -4.64 -1.19 -7.62
C TYR A 384 -4.97 -0.34 -6.38
N SER A 385 -4.88 -0.93 -5.20
CA SER A 385 -5.33 -0.35 -3.94
C SER A 385 -4.16 0.05 -3.03
N THR A 386 -4.30 1.21 -2.40
CA THR A 386 -3.29 1.74 -1.46
C THR A 386 -3.13 0.89 -0.23
N SER A 387 -4.22 0.38 0.37
CA SER A 387 -4.12 -0.47 1.56
C SER A 387 -3.36 -1.77 1.27
N GLY A 388 -3.59 -2.35 0.10
CA GLY A 388 -2.88 -3.53 -0.39
C GLY A 388 -1.41 -3.24 -0.62
N LEU A 389 -1.08 -2.11 -1.26
CA LEU A 389 0.29 -1.66 -1.49
C LEU A 389 1.01 -1.44 -0.15
N ASN A 390 0.43 -0.65 0.74
CA ASN A 390 0.96 -0.35 2.07
C ASN A 390 1.15 -1.63 2.90
N ALA A 391 0.18 -2.54 2.89
CA ALA A 391 0.28 -3.84 3.55
C ALA A 391 1.44 -4.69 2.99
N THR A 392 1.60 -4.70 1.67
CA THR A 392 2.67 -5.47 1.02
C THR A 392 4.04 -4.87 1.35
N VAL A 393 4.19 -3.54 1.24
CA VAL A 393 5.43 -2.83 1.64
C VAL A 393 5.76 -3.11 3.11
N ALA A 394 4.78 -2.97 4.00
CA ALA A 394 4.96 -3.17 5.43
C ALA A 394 5.32 -4.63 5.78
N ALA A 395 4.75 -5.61 5.07
CA ALA A 395 5.12 -7.03 5.25
C ALA A 395 6.59 -7.32 4.89
N PHE A 396 7.20 -6.57 3.96
CA PHE A 396 8.63 -6.71 3.65
C PHE A 396 9.55 -6.09 4.72
N TYR A 397 9.04 -5.24 5.62
CA TYR A 397 9.79 -4.75 6.80
C TYR A 397 9.95 -5.80 7.90
N THR A 398 9.27 -6.96 7.81
CA THR A 398 9.30 -8.04 8.83
C THR A 398 10.70 -8.59 9.14
N ARG A 399 11.66 -8.46 8.22
CA ARG A 399 13.05 -8.90 8.42
C ARG A 399 14.01 -7.77 8.76
N VAL A 400 13.84 -6.59 8.15
CA VAL A 400 14.75 -5.45 8.37
C VAL A 400 14.86 -5.14 9.85
N GLY A 401 13.76 -5.33 10.59
CA GLY A 401 13.73 -5.26 12.04
C GLY A 401 14.28 -3.95 12.56
N THR A 402 14.34 -2.91 11.73
CA THR A 402 14.87 -1.59 12.00
C THR A 402 14.13 -0.63 11.08
N VAL A 403 14.19 0.67 11.37
CA VAL A 403 13.68 1.74 10.50
C VAL A 403 14.55 1.99 9.24
N ALA A 404 15.54 1.12 8.97
CA ALA A 404 16.42 1.27 7.82
C ALA A 404 15.63 1.15 6.50
N GLU A 405 16.02 1.95 5.52
CA GLU A 405 15.40 1.99 4.19
C GLU A 405 15.43 0.61 3.54
N LEU A 406 14.29 0.14 3.03
CA LEU A 406 14.22 -1.10 2.26
C LEU A 406 15.15 -1.03 1.05
N VAL A 407 15.97 -2.06 0.87
CA VAL A 407 16.92 -2.15 -0.25
C VAL A 407 16.54 -3.27 -1.21
N PRO A 408 16.92 -3.20 -2.49
CA PRO A 408 16.56 -4.23 -3.48
C PRO A 408 16.90 -5.68 -3.06
N GLY A 409 17.92 -5.88 -2.22
CA GLY A 409 18.26 -7.19 -1.67
C GLY A 409 17.13 -7.83 -0.84
N ASP A 410 16.32 -7.03 -0.14
CA ASP A 410 15.23 -7.51 0.72
C ASP A 410 14.10 -8.20 -0.06
N LEU A 411 13.95 -7.88 -1.34
CA LEU A 411 12.98 -8.52 -2.25
C LEU A 411 13.37 -9.96 -2.63
N THR A 412 14.67 -10.28 -2.52
CA THR A 412 15.24 -11.57 -2.91
C THR A 412 15.64 -12.44 -1.71
N ASP A 413 15.62 -11.89 -0.50
CA ASP A 413 15.92 -12.63 0.72
C ASP A 413 14.90 -13.76 0.93
N ARG A 414 15.41 -14.99 1.05
CA ARG A 414 14.57 -16.20 1.10
C ARG A 414 13.66 -16.24 2.33
N GLU A 415 14.15 -15.81 3.48
CA GLU A 415 13.38 -15.86 4.73
C GLU A 415 12.31 -14.77 4.76
N ASN A 416 12.61 -13.57 4.25
CA ASN A 416 11.63 -12.50 4.10
C ASN A 416 10.50 -12.93 3.15
N ARG A 417 10.87 -13.47 1.98
CA ARG A 417 9.90 -13.97 0.99
C ARG A 417 9.02 -15.08 1.55
N LYS A 418 9.54 -15.99 2.37
CA LYS A 418 8.72 -17.03 3.03
C LYS A 418 7.65 -16.43 3.94
N LYS A 419 8.00 -15.42 4.75
CA LYS A 419 7.05 -14.75 5.66
C LYS A 419 5.98 -13.98 4.89
N VAL A 420 6.41 -13.20 3.89
CA VAL A 420 5.47 -12.50 3.00
C VAL A 420 4.56 -13.51 2.31
N GLN A 421 5.12 -14.61 1.78
CA GLN A 421 4.33 -15.67 1.15
C GLN A 421 3.33 -16.32 2.13
N ALA A 422 3.67 -16.51 3.41
CA ALA A 422 2.72 -17.01 4.39
C ALA A 422 1.51 -16.06 4.54
N ILE A 423 1.77 -14.76 4.63
CA ILE A 423 0.71 -13.73 4.68
C ILE A 423 -0.12 -13.74 3.38
N GLU A 424 0.52 -13.73 2.21
CA GLU A 424 -0.19 -13.76 0.93
C GLU A 424 -1.00 -15.06 0.72
N LYS A 425 -0.58 -16.17 1.32
CA LYS A 425 -1.34 -17.43 1.33
C LYS A 425 -2.51 -17.44 2.32
N ALA A 426 -2.53 -16.58 3.33
CA ALA A 426 -3.74 -16.41 4.16
C ALA A 426 -4.81 -15.57 3.45
N VAL A 427 -4.46 -14.88 2.35
CA VAL A 427 -5.41 -14.06 1.60
C VAL A 427 -6.47 -14.96 0.96
N VAL A 428 -7.73 -14.63 1.24
CA VAL A 428 -8.88 -15.40 0.76
C VAL A 428 -9.13 -15.13 -0.73
N HIS A 429 -9.15 -13.86 -1.13
CA HIS A 429 -9.00 -13.32 -2.49
C HIS A 429 -8.47 -11.90 -2.34
N TYR A 430 -8.02 -11.30 -3.45
CA TYR A 430 -7.78 -9.87 -3.46
C TYR A 430 -9.11 -9.14 -3.67
N GLY A 431 -9.30 -8.00 -3.01
CA GLY A 431 -10.39 -7.07 -3.34
C GLY A 431 -9.87 -5.97 -4.26
N ASP A 432 -10.72 -5.51 -5.18
CA ASP A 432 -10.49 -4.29 -5.97
C ASP A 432 -10.36 -3.06 -5.04
N THR A 433 -11.17 -3.04 -3.99
CA THR A 433 -11.15 -2.04 -2.90
C THR A 433 -11.40 -2.69 -1.54
N THR A 434 -11.03 -1.99 -0.46
CA THR A 434 -11.33 -2.41 0.92
C THR A 434 -12.84 -2.42 1.21
N LEU A 435 -13.58 -1.61 0.45
CA LEU A 435 -15.03 -1.43 0.55
C LEU A 435 -15.78 -2.75 0.42
N THR A 436 -15.36 -3.59 -0.53
CA THR A 436 -16.00 -4.89 -0.82
C THR A 436 -15.93 -5.84 0.39
N PHE A 437 -14.77 -5.93 1.05
CA PHE A 437 -14.61 -6.78 2.24
C PHE A 437 -15.48 -6.29 3.39
N LEU A 438 -15.49 -4.99 3.65
CA LEU A 438 -16.26 -4.43 4.75
C LEU A 438 -17.77 -4.54 4.51
N ALA A 439 -18.23 -4.34 3.27
CA ALA A 439 -19.62 -4.55 2.89
C ALA A 439 -20.06 -6.01 3.12
N ASN A 440 -19.21 -6.96 2.72
CA ASN A 440 -19.47 -8.39 2.88
C ASN A 440 -19.45 -8.80 4.35
N LEU A 441 -18.50 -8.27 5.13
CA LEU A 441 -18.46 -8.46 6.58
C LEU A 441 -19.73 -7.93 7.23
N ARG A 442 -20.20 -6.74 6.82
CA ARG A 442 -21.43 -6.17 7.36
C ARG A 442 -22.65 -7.04 7.04
N ARG A 443 -22.74 -7.58 5.81
CA ARG A 443 -23.81 -8.52 5.44
C ARG A 443 -23.74 -9.80 6.28
N ALA A 444 -22.55 -10.33 6.50
CA ALA A 444 -22.34 -11.48 7.38
C ALA A 444 -22.73 -11.16 8.84
N ASP A 445 -22.43 -9.96 9.33
CA ASP A 445 -22.84 -9.47 10.66
C ASP A 445 -24.36 -9.37 10.80
N ASP A 446 -25.05 -8.83 9.79
CA ASP A 446 -26.51 -8.77 9.79
C ASP A 446 -27.14 -10.16 9.96
N ALA A 447 -26.52 -11.18 9.32
CA ALA A 447 -26.88 -12.59 9.41
C ALA A 447 -26.36 -13.32 10.68
N GLY A 448 -25.57 -12.66 11.54
CA GLY A 448 -25.02 -13.25 12.76
C GLY A 448 -23.77 -14.14 12.54
N HIS A 449 -23.11 -14.00 11.40
CA HIS A 449 -21.99 -14.83 10.96
C HIS A 449 -20.70 -14.03 10.66
N ALA A 450 -20.56 -12.81 11.21
CA ALA A 450 -19.39 -11.93 10.97
C ALA A 450 -18.04 -12.64 11.14
N ALA A 451 -17.87 -13.37 12.25
CA ALA A 451 -16.63 -14.07 12.59
C ALA A 451 -16.26 -15.21 11.63
N GLY A 452 -17.23 -15.72 10.86
CA GLY A 452 -17.00 -16.78 9.87
C GLY A 452 -16.65 -16.26 8.47
N TYR A 453 -16.77 -14.94 8.21
CA TYR A 453 -16.47 -14.37 6.90
C TYR A 453 -14.98 -14.07 6.72
N ILE A 454 -14.40 -13.27 7.63
CA ILE A 454 -12.98 -12.93 7.64
C ILE A 454 -12.48 -12.84 9.09
N SER A 455 -11.27 -13.34 9.33
CA SER A 455 -10.59 -13.24 10.62
C SER A 455 -9.96 -11.86 10.81
N ALA A 456 -9.40 -11.30 9.74
CA ALA A 456 -8.73 -10.01 9.73
C ALA A 456 -8.80 -9.36 8.35
N VAL A 457 -8.64 -8.04 8.27
CA VAL A 457 -8.54 -7.29 7.00
C VAL A 457 -7.51 -6.16 7.12
N THR A 458 -6.68 -6.00 6.09
CA THR A 458 -5.75 -4.86 6.00
C THR A 458 -6.48 -3.64 5.44
N VAL A 459 -6.71 -2.64 6.28
CA VAL A 459 -7.41 -1.39 5.93
C VAL A 459 -6.79 -0.22 6.67
N GLU A 460 -7.04 0.99 6.19
CA GLU A 460 -6.71 2.22 6.90
C GLU A 460 -7.62 2.44 8.12
N GLU A 461 -7.12 3.14 9.15
CA GLU A 461 -7.83 3.43 10.41
C GLU A 461 -9.20 4.10 10.21
N ASN A 462 -9.27 5.07 9.30
CA ASN A 462 -10.54 5.72 8.93
C ASN A 462 -11.60 4.70 8.49
N SER A 463 -11.20 3.59 7.85
CA SER A 463 -12.15 2.55 7.43
C SER A 463 -12.75 1.79 8.61
N VAL A 464 -11.96 1.56 9.66
CA VAL A 464 -12.43 0.94 10.91
C VAL A 464 -13.44 1.84 11.61
N VAL A 465 -13.07 3.11 11.76
CA VAL A 465 -13.92 4.13 12.40
C VAL A 465 -15.23 4.30 11.62
N ALA A 466 -15.16 4.54 10.30
CA ALA A 466 -16.34 4.69 9.46
C ALA A 466 -17.25 3.45 9.50
N TYR A 467 -16.69 2.24 9.49
CA TYR A 467 -17.46 1.00 9.63
C TYR A 467 -18.26 0.97 10.94
N ASN A 468 -17.61 1.30 12.06
CA ASN A 468 -18.25 1.35 13.38
C ASN A 468 -19.28 2.49 13.52
N GLU A 469 -19.08 3.60 12.79
CA GLU A 469 -20.06 4.69 12.64
C GLU A 469 -21.26 4.33 11.74
N GLY A 470 -21.32 3.09 11.24
CA GLY A 470 -22.44 2.57 10.47
C GLY A 470 -22.32 2.74 8.96
N TYR A 471 -21.15 3.11 8.44
CA TYR A 471 -20.84 3.08 7.00
C TYR A 471 -20.39 1.67 6.58
N PRO A 472 -21.23 0.85 5.93
CA PRO A 472 -20.97 -0.59 5.76
C PRO A 472 -19.67 -0.91 5.01
N CYS A 473 -19.26 -0.02 4.14
CA CYS A 473 -18.07 -0.17 3.31
C CYS A 473 -16.82 0.44 3.95
N GLY A 474 -16.88 0.95 5.19
CA GLY A 474 -15.76 1.67 5.81
C GLY A 474 -15.46 3.02 5.16
N SER A 475 -16.40 3.55 4.38
CA SER A 475 -16.33 4.92 3.87
C SER A 475 -17.72 5.35 3.43
N ARG A 476 -17.88 6.66 3.18
CA ARG A 476 -19.05 7.15 2.47
C ARG A 476 -18.90 6.82 1.00
N SER A 477 -19.81 6.00 0.48
CA SER A 477 -19.85 5.63 -0.93
C SER A 477 -21.29 5.59 -1.43
N ASP A 478 -21.46 5.95 -2.70
CA ASP A 478 -22.74 5.87 -3.42
C ASP A 478 -22.97 4.46 -4.02
N GLU A 479 -22.03 3.53 -3.80
CA GLU A 479 -22.14 2.15 -4.26
C GLU A 479 -23.30 1.40 -3.57
N PRO A 480 -23.99 0.48 -4.28
CA PRO A 480 -25.04 -0.34 -3.70
C PRO A 480 -24.57 -1.07 -2.44
N GLY A 481 -25.30 -0.94 -1.33
CA GLY A 481 -24.96 -1.57 -0.05
C GLY A 481 -24.02 -0.75 0.85
N CYS A 482 -23.49 0.39 0.38
CA CYS A 482 -22.60 1.26 1.14
C CYS A 482 -23.29 2.44 1.83
N ALA A 483 -24.60 2.60 1.68
CA ALA A 483 -25.34 3.66 2.36
C ALA A 483 -25.24 3.52 3.89
N LYS A 484 -25.09 4.64 4.59
CA LYS A 484 -25.03 4.67 6.05
C LYS A 484 -26.29 4.03 6.65
N ARG A 485 -26.10 3.19 7.64
CA ARG A 485 -27.15 2.52 8.42
C ARG A 485 -26.78 2.51 9.90
N GLU A 486 -27.54 1.80 10.71
CA GLU A 486 -27.23 1.63 12.14
C GLU A 486 -25.80 1.08 12.34
N ALA A 487 -25.25 1.26 13.53
CA ALA A 487 -23.95 0.68 13.89
C ALA A 487 -23.96 -0.86 13.72
N PRO A 488 -22.82 -1.48 13.36
CA PRO A 488 -22.72 -2.92 13.26
C PRO A 488 -22.93 -3.59 14.64
N LYS A 489 -23.46 -4.81 14.64
CA LYS A 489 -23.59 -5.62 15.87
C LYS A 489 -22.21 -6.11 16.31
N GLU A 490 -21.37 -6.47 15.34
CA GLU A 490 -19.96 -6.79 15.53
C GLU A 490 -19.09 -5.62 15.04
N GLN A 491 -18.54 -4.86 15.98
CA GLN A 491 -17.59 -3.78 15.68
C GLN A 491 -16.27 -4.36 15.15
N LEU A 492 -15.59 -3.57 14.32
CA LEU A 492 -14.18 -3.79 13.99
C LEU A 492 -13.28 -3.07 14.99
N VAL A 493 -12.11 -3.64 15.25
CA VAL A 493 -11.05 -2.97 16.01
C VAL A 493 -9.73 -3.05 15.27
N ALA A 494 -8.92 -2.00 15.41
CA ALA A 494 -7.63 -1.85 14.77
C ALA A 494 -6.51 -2.36 15.67
N PHE A 495 -5.66 -3.22 15.12
CA PHE A 495 -4.26 -3.33 15.52
C PHE A 495 -3.42 -2.50 14.55
N TYR A 496 -2.49 -1.69 15.07
CA TYR A 496 -1.52 -0.96 14.25
C TYR A 496 -0.29 -1.85 14.07
N PRO A 497 -0.08 -2.44 12.89
CA PRO A 497 0.94 -3.46 12.72
C PRO A 497 2.32 -2.82 12.82
N THR A 498 3.01 -3.11 13.92
CA THR A 498 4.41 -2.78 14.12
C THR A 498 5.12 -4.00 14.70
N ASP A 499 6.21 -4.41 14.07
CA ASP A 499 7.13 -5.36 14.68
C ASP A 499 8.04 -4.62 15.68
N ILE A 500 8.70 -5.39 16.54
CA ILE A 500 9.74 -4.89 17.44
C ILE A 500 11.11 -5.06 16.78
N ASP A 501 11.91 -3.99 16.84
CA ASP A 501 13.32 -3.98 16.47
C ASP A 501 14.12 -4.80 17.50
N PRO A 502 14.75 -5.92 17.12
CA PRO A 502 15.47 -6.76 18.07
C PRO A 502 16.77 -6.13 18.57
N SER A 503 17.27 -5.07 17.93
CA SER A 503 18.52 -4.40 18.30
C SER A 503 18.35 -3.41 19.45
N ASP A 504 17.22 -2.71 19.52
CA ASP A 504 16.96 -1.69 20.54
C ASP A 504 15.59 -1.81 21.25
N GLY A 505 14.76 -2.77 20.85
CA GLY A 505 13.43 -3.01 21.41
C GLY A 505 12.38 -1.99 21.00
N SER A 506 12.67 -1.10 20.04
CA SER A 506 11.75 -0.06 19.60
C SER A 506 10.73 -0.55 18.56
N ASP A 507 9.64 0.19 18.39
CA ASP A 507 8.65 -0.07 17.34
C ASP A 507 9.23 0.29 15.96
N VAL A 508 9.21 -0.67 15.03
CA VAL A 508 9.66 -0.48 13.63
C VAL A 508 8.78 0.56 12.91
N GLY A 509 7.48 0.60 13.20
CA GLY A 509 6.53 1.55 12.61
C GLY A 509 5.49 0.90 11.70
N THR A 510 4.62 1.74 11.12
CA THR A 510 3.59 1.34 10.15
C THR A 510 3.53 2.30 8.96
N MET A 511 2.93 1.85 7.86
CA MET A 511 2.67 2.69 6.68
C MET A 511 1.49 3.63 6.94
N TYR A 512 1.53 4.81 6.33
CA TYR A 512 0.45 5.81 6.39
C TYR A 512 -0.06 6.11 4.99
N SER A 513 -1.38 6.14 4.84
CA SER A 513 -2.03 6.76 3.68
C SER A 513 -2.13 8.25 3.97
N ASP A 514 -1.45 9.07 3.16
CA ASP A 514 -1.26 10.51 3.41
C ASP A 514 -2.14 11.42 2.51
N HIS A 515 -3.01 10.81 1.70
CA HIS A 515 -4.02 11.45 0.85
C HIS A 515 -3.59 12.80 0.24
N PRO A 516 -2.55 12.83 -0.61
CA PRO A 516 -2.06 14.07 -1.18
C PRO A 516 -3.04 14.65 -2.21
N TYR A 517 -2.98 15.96 -2.39
CA TYR A 517 -3.64 16.70 -3.45
C TYR A 517 -2.59 17.16 -4.48
N ILE A 518 -2.66 16.60 -5.69
CA ILE A 518 -1.59 16.73 -6.70
C ILE A 518 -2.15 17.40 -7.96
N PRO A 519 -2.03 18.74 -8.10
CA PRO A 519 -2.28 19.39 -9.38
C PRO A 519 -1.29 18.87 -10.44
N LEU A 520 -1.81 18.36 -11.56
CA LEU A 520 -0.96 17.92 -12.66
C LEU A 520 -0.36 19.11 -13.41
N ASN A 521 0.71 18.90 -14.15
CA ASN A 521 1.29 19.98 -14.94
C ASN A 521 0.39 20.36 -16.13
N GLY A 522 0.43 21.64 -16.52
CA GLY A 522 -0.29 22.14 -17.70
C GLY A 522 -1.70 22.67 -17.44
N LEU A 523 -2.05 23.01 -16.20
CA LEU A 523 -3.29 23.72 -15.88
C LEU A 523 -3.30 25.13 -16.49
N SER A 524 -4.48 25.60 -16.91
CA SER A 524 -4.69 27.02 -17.23
C SER A 524 -4.60 27.89 -15.96
N SER A 525 -4.32 29.19 -16.09
CA SER A 525 -4.24 30.11 -14.94
C SER A 525 -5.51 30.13 -14.08
N ALA A 526 -6.69 30.02 -14.72
CA ALA A 526 -7.97 29.93 -14.02
C ALA A 526 -8.09 28.61 -13.23
N GLN A 527 -7.75 27.47 -13.85
CA GLN A 527 -7.75 26.17 -13.17
C GLN A 527 -6.72 26.11 -12.04
N SER A 528 -5.50 26.62 -12.24
CA SER A 528 -4.45 26.64 -11.20
C SER A 528 -4.89 27.43 -9.97
N ALA A 529 -5.50 28.60 -10.17
CA ALA A 529 -6.01 29.41 -9.06
C ALA A 529 -7.14 28.70 -8.30
N VAL A 530 -8.07 28.07 -9.02
CA VAL A 530 -9.18 27.32 -8.39
C VAL A 530 -8.68 26.05 -7.71
N ALA A 531 -7.67 25.36 -8.27
CA ALA A 531 -7.06 24.20 -7.64
C ALA A 531 -6.36 24.55 -6.32
N ALA A 532 -5.64 25.67 -6.27
CA ALA A 532 -4.99 26.16 -5.06
C ALA A 532 -6.00 26.61 -3.99
N ASP A 533 -7.03 27.36 -4.40
CA ASP A 533 -8.09 27.80 -3.48
C ASP A 533 -8.94 26.64 -2.95
N PHE A 534 -9.21 25.63 -3.77
CA PHE A 534 -9.91 24.43 -3.32
C PHE A 534 -9.09 23.63 -2.30
N LEU A 535 -7.78 23.47 -2.51
CA LEU A 535 -6.87 22.87 -1.50
C LEU A 535 -6.88 23.67 -0.19
N HIS A 536 -6.87 24.99 -0.27
CA HIS A 536 -6.98 25.85 0.91
C HIS A 536 -8.30 25.63 1.66
N VAL A 537 -9.43 25.54 0.94
CA VAL A 537 -10.73 25.22 1.54
C VAL A 537 -10.72 23.83 2.20
N LEU A 538 -10.16 22.81 1.54
CA LEU A 538 -10.07 21.46 2.09
C LEU A 538 -9.32 21.40 3.43
N THR A 539 -8.33 22.27 3.61
CA THR A 539 -7.41 22.25 4.77
C THR A 539 -7.79 23.24 5.87
N THR A 540 -8.54 24.31 5.56
CA THR A 540 -8.81 25.38 6.53
C THR A 540 -10.29 25.55 6.88
N TRP A 541 -11.20 25.17 5.98
CA TRP A 541 -12.63 25.28 6.26
C TRP A 541 -13.05 24.26 7.34
N ALA A 542 -13.71 24.71 8.40
CA ALA A 542 -14.23 23.83 9.44
C ALA A 542 -15.17 22.75 8.88
N GLY A 543 -16.09 23.12 7.98
CA GLY A 543 -17.03 22.15 7.40
C GLY A 543 -16.38 21.08 6.52
N ALA A 544 -15.21 21.32 5.92
CA ALA A 544 -14.44 20.27 5.24
C ALA A 544 -13.80 19.33 6.27
N ARG A 545 -13.13 19.90 7.28
CA ARG A 545 -12.46 19.14 8.35
C ARG A 545 -13.44 18.27 9.12
N ASP A 546 -14.63 18.77 9.46
CA ASP A 546 -15.67 18.02 10.17
C ASP A 546 -16.11 16.78 9.38
N ARG A 547 -16.17 16.86 8.04
CA ARG A 547 -16.49 15.71 7.18
C ARG A 547 -15.42 14.64 7.16
N PHE A 548 -14.16 15.03 7.24
CA PHE A 548 -13.06 14.08 7.38
C PHE A 548 -13.03 13.45 8.77
N THR A 549 -13.21 14.25 9.83
CA THR A 549 -13.35 13.78 11.22
C THR A 549 -14.50 12.77 11.36
N GLU A 550 -15.65 13.03 10.72
CA GLU A 550 -16.81 12.13 10.75
C GLU A 550 -16.44 10.70 10.33
N LEU A 551 -15.56 10.55 9.33
CA LEU A 551 -15.12 9.25 8.80
C LEU A 551 -13.82 8.75 9.42
N GLY A 552 -13.33 9.37 10.50
CA GLY A 552 -12.13 8.90 11.20
C GLY A 552 -10.81 9.15 10.49
N PHE A 553 -10.74 10.16 9.61
CA PHE A 553 -9.47 10.61 9.08
C PHE A 553 -8.74 11.49 10.09
N ARG A 554 -7.42 11.31 10.20
CA ARG A 554 -6.54 12.22 10.95
C ARG A 554 -6.26 13.48 10.15
N GLY A 555 -5.82 14.52 10.85
CA GLY A 555 -5.34 15.74 10.20
C GLY A 555 -4.10 15.50 9.32
N PRO A 556 -3.71 16.50 8.51
CA PRO A 556 -2.54 16.43 7.62
C PRO A 556 -1.21 16.10 8.31
N SER A 557 -1.06 16.43 9.59
CA SER A 557 0.14 16.14 10.40
C SER A 557 -0.12 15.04 11.44
N HIS A 558 -1.02 14.10 11.10
CA HIS A 558 -1.40 12.93 11.92
C HIS A 558 -2.15 13.27 13.22
N GLU A 559 -2.72 14.47 13.30
CA GLU A 559 -3.47 14.90 14.47
C GLU A 559 -4.68 13.99 14.71
N LEU A 560 -4.86 13.57 15.96
CA LEU A 560 -6.02 12.80 16.39
C LEU A 560 -7.30 13.62 16.24
N THR A 561 -8.33 13.03 15.65
CA THR A 561 -9.67 13.62 15.51
C THR A 561 -10.68 12.92 16.39
N GLU A 562 -11.80 13.58 16.70
CA GLU A 562 -12.77 13.20 17.73
C GLU A 562 -13.30 11.76 17.62
N ASN A 563 -13.56 11.24 16.41
CA ASN A 563 -14.14 9.91 16.21
C ASN A 563 -13.13 8.76 16.33
N ILE A 564 -11.83 9.06 16.46
CA ILE A 564 -10.78 8.05 16.61
C ILE A 564 -10.61 7.76 18.11
N THR A 565 -11.37 6.79 18.59
CA THR A 565 -11.37 6.38 20.01
C THR A 565 -11.31 4.86 20.15
N LYS A 566 -10.85 4.40 21.31
CA LYS A 566 -10.82 2.97 21.66
C LYS A 566 -12.22 2.36 21.58
N GLU A 567 -13.24 3.09 22.03
CA GLU A 567 -14.65 2.68 22.00
C GLU A 567 -15.15 2.52 20.56
N ASN A 568 -14.61 3.33 19.65
CA ASN A 568 -14.86 3.24 18.21
C ASN A 568 -13.87 2.32 17.47
N GLY A 569 -13.16 1.46 18.21
CA GLY A 569 -12.28 0.44 17.67
C GLY A 569 -10.89 0.91 17.24
N ALA A 570 -10.55 2.19 17.38
CA ALA A 570 -9.25 2.75 17.02
C ALA A 570 -8.54 3.35 18.24
N PRO A 571 -7.65 2.61 18.93
CA PRO A 571 -6.94 3.14 20.09
C PRO A 571 -6.00 4.27 19.64
N GLY A 572 -6.48 5.52 19.76
CA GLY A 572 -5.95 6.67 19.03
C GLY A 572 -4.48 7.05 19.30
N VAL A 573 -3.90 6.65 20.43
CA VAL A 573 -2.49 6.87 20.83
C VAL A 573 -2.01 5.83 21.88
N PRO A 574 -0.69 5.55 21.96
CA PRO A 574 0.37 6.00 21.07
C PRO A 574 0.34 5.27 19.72
N LEU A 575 0.59 5.99 18.63
CA LEU A 575 0.72 5.39 17.30
C LEU A 575 2.16 4.92 17.03
N PRO A 576 2.34 3.86 16.22
CA PRO A 576 3.66 3.52 15.70
C PRO A 576 4.20 4.65 14.81
N LYS A 577 5.53 4.80 14.79
CA LYS A 577 6.21 5.75 13.92
C LYS A 577 5.85 5.50 12.44
N PRO A 578 5.69 6.55 11.61
CA PRO A 578 5.56 6.36 10.17
C PRO A 578 6.81 5.73 9.57
N LEU A 579 6.63 4.72 8.72
CA LEU A 579 7.70 4.19 7.87
C LEU A 579 8.02 5.19 6.75
N ALA A 580 9.29 5.23 6.36
CA ALA A 580 9.71 6.02 5.20
C ALA A 580 9.15 5.41 3.92
N ASP A 581 8.80 6.26 2.95
CA ASP A 581 8.42 5.79 1.61
C ASP A 581 9.61 5.07 0.96
N PRO A 582 9.43 3.82 0.48
CA PRO A 582 10.50 3.12 -0.21
C PRO A 582 10.78 3.76 -1.59
N PRO A 583 12.02 3.60 -2.11
CA PRO A 583 12.35 4.02 -3.47
C PRO A 583 11.42 3.45 -4.54
N ALA A 584 11.15 4.23 -5.59
CA ALA A 584 10.21 3.83 -6.65
C ALA A 584 10.61 2.52 -7.38
N ASP A 585 11.91 2.28 -7.57
CA ASP A 585 12.45 1.05 -8.13
C ASP A 585 12.28 -0.15 -7.20
N PHE A 586 12.37 0.07 -5.88
CA PHE A 586 12.02 -0.96 -4.89
C PHE A 586 10.53 -1.33 -4.99
N VAL A 587 9.63 -0.34 -5.04
CA VAL A 587 8.18 -0.59 -5.17
C VAL A 587 7.86 -1.36 -6.45
N ASP A 588 8.50 -1.01 -7.57
CA ASP A 588 8.33 -1.70 -8.84
C ASP A 588 8.76 -3.18 -8.76
N GLY A 589 9.93 -3.43 -8.15
CA GLY A 589 10.41 -4.77 -7.86
C GLY A 589 9.52 -5.53 -6.88
N LEU A 590 8.96 -4.85 -5.88
CA LEU A 590 8.04 -5.42 -4.90
C LEU A 590 6.74 -5.89 -5.55
N LEU A 591 6.15 -5.10 -6.43
CA LEU A 591 4.94 -5.51 -7.17
C LEU A 591 5.21 -6.74 -8.06
N THR A 592 6.41 -6.82 -8.64
CA THR A 592 6.87 -8.00 -9.39
C THR A 592 7.01 -9.21 -8.47
N ALA A 593 7.69 -9.06 -7.33
CA ALA A 593 7.87 -10.14 -6.36
C ALA A 593 6.53 -10.62 -5.78
N TRP A 594 5.60 -9.71 -5.51
CA TRP A 594 4.27 -10.05 -4.99
C TRP A 594 3.51 -11.00 -5.93
N ARG A 595 3.56 -10.79 -7.25
CA ARG A 595 2.95 -11.68 -8.25
C ARG A 595 3.46 -13.13 -8.14
N GLU A 596 4.70 -13.32 -7.69
CA GLU A 596 5.29 -14.65 -7.48
C GLU A 596 4.94 -15.27 -6.13
N LEU A 597 4.65 -14.44 -5.13
CA LEU A 597 4.43 -14.85 -3.74
C LEU A 597 2.94 -15.08 -3.43
N ARG A 598 2.03 -14.45 -4.17
CA ARG A 598 0.59 -14.67 -4.02
C ARG A 598 0.17 -16.09 -4.36
N LYS A 599 -1.03 -16.48 -3.89
CA LYS A 599 -1.70 -17.68 -4.39
C LYS A 599 -1.86 -17.60 -5.91
N SER A 600 -1.69 -18.73 -6.59
CA SER A 600 -2.16 -18.85 -7.96
C SER A 600 -3.69 -18.75 -8.00
N ALA A 601 -4.23 -18.44 -9.17
CA ALA A 601 -5.66 -18.40 -9.42
C ALA A 601 -6.05 -19.54 -10.36
N ASN A 602 -7.16 -20.20 -10.06
CA ASN A 602 -7.88 -21.13 -10.91
C ASN A 602 -9.20 -20.47 -11.32
N VAL A 603 -9.21 -19.83 -12.49
CA VAL A 603 -10.33 -19.00 -12.94
C VAL A 603 -11.01 -19.59 -14.16
N LEU A 604 -12.34 -19.71 -14.11
CA LEU A 604 -13.15 -20.03 -15.27
C LEU A 604 -13.92 -18.79 -15.75
N VAL A 605 -13.60 -18.30 -16.94
CA VAL A 605 -14.26 -17.14 -17.55
C VAL A 605 -15.44 -17.62 -18.39
N LEU A 606 -16.62 -17.11 -18.11
CA LEU A 606 -17.86 -17.37 -18.84
C LEU A 606 -18.28 -16.12 -19.61
N ILE A 607 -18.34 -16.19 -20.94
CA ILE A 607 -18.76 -15.08 -21.81
C ILE A 607 -20.10 -15.40 -22.46
N ASP A 608 -21.10 -14.55 -22.17
CA ASP A 608 -22.39 -14.61 -22.84
C ASP A 608 -22.24 -14.27 -24.33
N THR A 609 -22.82 -15.12 -25.18
CA THR A 609 -22.87 -14.96 -26.63
C THR A 609 -24.31 -14.95 -27.13
N SER A 610 -25.28 -14.61 -26.29
CA SER A 610 -26.69 -14.51 -26.64
C SER A 610 -26.99 -13.46 -27.73
N GLY A 611 -28.24 -13.43 -28.19
CA GLY A 611 -28.63 -12.57 -29.30
C GLY A 611 -28.52 -11.09 -28.96
N SER A 612 -28.74 -10.72 -27.69
CA SER A 612 -28.59 -9.35 -27.18
C SER A 612 -27.16 -8.85 -27.23
N MET A 613 -26.16 -9.74 -27.18
CA MET A 613 -24.75 -9.39 -27.33
C MET A 613 -24.41 -8.94 -28.77
N ASN A 614 -25.34 -9.12 -29.71
CA ASN A 614 -25.28 -8.56 -31.05
C ASN A 614 -25.85 -7.13 -31.17
N TYR A 615 -26.33 -6.51 -30.08
CA TYR A 615 -26.88 -5.15 -30.09
C TYR A 615 -25.76 -4.11 -29.92
N ASP A 616 -26.05 -2.83 -30.17
CA ASP A 616 -25.08 -1.75 -29.92
C ASP A 616 -24.94 -1.45 -28.42
N ALA A 617 -24.03 -0.53 -28.08
CA ALA A 617 -23.79 -0.06 -26.72
C ALA A 617 -25.01 0.62 -26.05
N LYS A 618 -26.08 0.90 -26.79
CA LYS A 618 -27.33 1.49 -26.28
C LYS A 618 -28.48 0.48 -26.27
N ASP A 619 -28.17 -0.82 -26.34
CA ASP A 619 -29.13 -1.91 -26.36
C ASP A 619 -30.12 -1.86 -27.54
N ASN A 620 -29.73 -1.25 -28.65
CA ASN A 620 -30.53 -1.21 -29.88
C ASN A 620 -30.18 -2.40 -30.81
N PRO A 621 -31.18 -3.21 -31.21
CA PRO A 621 -30.97 -4.37 -32.07
C PRO A 621 -30.65 -4.01 -33.53
N ASN A 622 -31.02 -2.80 -33.96
CA ASN A 622 -30.84 -2.32 -35.34
C ASN A 622 -29.62 -1.40 -35.41
N ARG A 623 -28.43 -1.98 -35.22
CA ARG A 623 -27.14 -1.25 -35.28
C ARG A 623 -26.89 -0.65 -36.66
N ALA A 624 -26.24 0.51 -36.71
CA ALA A 624 -25.79 1.06 -37.98
C ALA A 624 -24.69 0.18 -38.61
N PRO A 625 -24.58 0.12 -39.95
CA PRO A 625 -23.48 -0.59 -40.61
C PRO A 625 -22.12 -0.08 -40.12
N GLY A 626 -21.28 -0.97 -39.61
CA GLY A 626 -19.94 -0.65 -39.09
C GLY A 626 -19.90 -0.24 -37.61
N GLU A 627 -21.04 -0.12 -36.93
CA GLU A 627 -21.09 0.12 -35.48
C GLU A 627 -20.77 -1.17 -34.71
N PRO A 628 -19.82 -1.15 -33.74
CA PRO A 628 -19.45 -2.35 -32.98
C PRO A 628 -20.60 -2.85 -32.12
N SER A 629 -20.75 -4.17 -32.01
CA SER A 629 -21.68 -4.76 -31.03
C SER A 629 -21.10 -4.74 -29.62
N LYS A 630 -21.94 -4.99 -28.63
CA LYS A 630 -21.53 -5.32 -27.26
C LYS A 630 -20.47 -6.43 -27.23
N LEU A 631 -20.69 -7.54 -27.93
CA LEU A 631 -19.67 -8.60 -28.05
C LEU A 631 -18.38 -8.11 -28.72
N ASP A 632 -18.45 -7.24 -29.72
CA ASP A 632 -17.24 -6.69 -30.37
C ASP A 632 -16.42 -5.81 -29.41
N LEU A 633 -17.09 -5.07 -28.52
CA LEU A 633 -16.42 -4.31 -27.45
C LEU A 633 -15.74 -5.23 -26.43
N VAL A 634 -16.40 -6.33 -26.03
CA VAL A 634 -15.82 -7.36 -25.14
C VAL A 634 -14.60 -7.99 -25.79
N LYS A 635 -14.69 -8.37 -27.07
CA LYS A 635 -13.54 -8.89 -27.84
C LYS A 635 -12.39 -7.91 -27.90
N LYS A 636 -12.68 -6.62 -28.06
CA LYS A 636 -11.65 -5.57 -28.09
C LYS A 636 -10.98 -5.40 -26.72
N ALA A 637 -11.68 -5.73 -25.64
CA ALA A 637 -11.18 -5.68 -24.26
C ALA A 637 -10.57 -7.01 -23.75
N HIS A 638 -10.05 -7.87 -24.64
CA HIS A 638 -9.39 -9.12 -24.25
C HIS A 638 -8.15 -8.91 -23.38
N GLY A 639 -7.35 -7.87 -23.62
CA GLY A 639 -6.18 -7.53 -22.80
C GLY A 639 -6.56 -7.33 -21.32
N PRO A 640 -7.45 -6.37 -20.99
CA PRO A 640 -7.96 -6.20 -19.63
C PRO A 640 -8.53 -7.45 -18.95
N LEU A 641 -9.02 -8.43 -19.72
CA LEU A 641 -9.52 -9.70 -19.21
C LEU A 641 -8.38 -10.71 -18.89
N LEU A 642 -7.25 -10.64 -19.58
CA LEU A 642 -6.15 -11.63 -19.48
C LEU A 642 -4.87 -11.09 -18.80
N ASP A 643 -4.61 -9.79 -18.87
CA ASP A 643 -3.34 -9.15 -18.47
C ASP A 643 -3.04 -9.21 -16.95
N GLY A 644 -4.06 -9.45 -16.12
CA GLY A 644 -3.89 -9.58 -14.67
C GLY A 644 -3.42 -10.97 -14.21
N PHE A 645 -3.41 -11.95 -15.11
CA PHE A 645 -2.94 -13.30 -14.81
C PHE A 645 -1.43 -13.45 -15.04
N THR A 646 -0.79 -14.21 -14.17
CA THR A 646 0.59 -14.66 -14.27
C THR A 646 0.68 -15.96 -15.07
N GLU A 647 1.89 -16.33 -15.48
CA GLU A 647 2.12 -17.59 -16.22
C GLU A 647 1.69 -18.85 -15.44
N ARG A 648 1.64 -18.79 -14.11
CA ARG A 648 1.26 -19.90 -13.22
C ARG A 648 -0.23 -19.96 -12.93
N ASP A 649 -0.97 -18.90 -13.23
CA ASP A 649 -2.42 -18.92 -13.05
C ASP A 649 -3.04 -19.83 -14.09
N ARG A 650 -4.08 -20.54 -13.70
CA ARG A 650 -4.80 -21.46 -14.56
C ARG A 650 -6.13 -20.84 -14.94
N VAL A 651 -6.34 -20.64 -16.24
CA VAL A 651 -7.52 -19.96 -16.76
C VAL A 651 -8.21 -20.85 -17.79
N GLY A 652 -9.52 -21.02 -17.68
CA GLY A 652 -10.36 -21.65 -18.71
C GLY A 652 -11.34 -20.63 -19.30
N LEU A 653 -11.88 -20.95 -20.47
CA LEU A 653 -12.86 -20.10 -21.14
C LEU A 653 -14.03 -20.93 -21.64
N TRP A 654 -15.23 -20.56 -21.22
CA TRP A 654 -16.47 -21.03 -21.83
C TRP A 654 -17.26 -19.86 -22.40
N HIS A 655 -17.86 -20.05 -23.56
CA HIS A 655 -18.96 -19.21 -24.01
C HIS A 655 -20.30 -19.92 -23.82
N PHE A 656 -21.36 -19.15 -23.65
CA PHE A 656 -22.69 -19.71 -23.50
C PHE A 656 -23.78 -18.92 -24.23
N SER A 657 -24.84 -19.64 -24.58
CA SER A 657 -26.11 -19.12 -25.09
C SER A 657 -27.22 -20.03 -24.57
N SER A 658 -27.88 -20.84 -25.42
CA SER A 658 -28.82 -21.89 -24.98
C SER A 658 -28.15 -23.02 -24.19
N THR A 659 -26.86 -23.25 -24.41
CA THR A 659 -25.99 -24.17 -23.66
C THR A 659 -24.62 -23.52 -23.52
N HIS A 660 -23.79 -24.02 -22.60
CA HIS A 660 -22.37 -23.66 -22.57
C HIS A 660 -21.57 -24.52 -23.55
N VAL A 661 -20.42 -23.99 -23.98
CA VAL A 661 -19.40 -24.67 -24.76
C VAL A 661 -18.06 -24.39 -24.08
N VAL A 662 -17.28 -25.44 -23.87
CA VAL A 662 -15.89 -25.32 -23.43
C VAL A 662 -15.04 -24.90 -24.63
N ASP A 663 -14.60 -23.64 -24.68
CA ASP A 663 -13.67 -23.17 -25.72
C ASP A 663 -12.25 -23.61 -25.41
N ASP A 664 -11.88 -23.51 -24.14
CA ASP A 664 -10.57 -23.90 -23.64
C ASP A 664 -10.66 -24.42 -22.20
N GLU A 665 -9.92 -25.50 -21.95
CA GLU A 665 -9.86 -26.12 -20.63
C GLU A 665 -8.99 -25.28 -19.68
N ILE A 666 -9.17 -25.49 -18.37
CA ILE A 666 -8.38 -24.78 -17.36
C ILE A 666 -6.93 -25.28 -17.38
N ALA A 667 -6.03 -24.47 -17.92
CA ALA A 667 -4.59 -24.73 -17.97
C ALA A 667 -3.78 -23.49 -17.58
N GLU A 668 -2.51 -23.69 -17.21
CA GLU A 668 -1.58 -22.61 -16.86
C GLU A 668 -1.39 -21.66 -18.06
N MET A 669 -1.50 -20.35 -17.82
CA MET A 669 -1.41 -19.32 -18.86
C MET A 669 -0.11 -19.36 -19.67
N GLY A 670 1.00 -19.75 -19.02
CA GLY A 670 2.31 -19.91 -19.65
C GLY A 670 2.53 -21.24 -20.36
N ALA A 671 1.64 -22.24 -20.17
CA ALA A 671 1.77 -23.54 -20.80
C ALA A 671 1.74 -23.41 -22.32
N ARG A 672 2.60 -24.14 -23.03
CA ARG A 672 2.65 -24.14 -24.49
C ARG A 672 2.03 -25.40 -25.06
N ALA A 673 1.17 -25.22 -26.04
CA ALA A 673 0.62 -26.32 -26.82
C ALA A 673 1.61 -26.79 -27.90
N ALA A 674 1.28 -27.90 -28.57
CA ALA A 674 2.12 -28.48 -29.63
C ALA A 674 2.32 -27.53 -30.84
N ASP A 675 1.43 -26.56 -31.03
CA ASP A 675 1.54 -25.53 -32.07
C ASP A 675 2.50 -24.38 -31.72
N GLY A 676 3.13 -24.46 -30.54
CA GLY A 676 4.10 -23.49 -30.06
C GLY A 676 3.50 -22.25 -29.41
N ARG A 677 2.18 -22.04 -29.45
CA ARG A 677 1.52 -20.91 -28.79
C ARG A 677 1.32 -21.16 -27.30
N THR A 678 1.29 -20.11 -26.49
CA THR A 678 0.92 -20.20 -25.07
C THR A 678 -0.59 -20.34 -24.90
N HIS A 679 -1.01 -20.83 -23.74
CA HIS A 679 -2.42 -20.92 -23.37
C HIS A 679 -3.10 -19.55 -23.40
N SER A 680 -2.41 -18.49 -22.94
CA SER A 680 -2.88 -17.11 -23.07
C SER A 680 -3.19 -16.71 -24.53
N GLU A 681 -2.31 -17.06 -25.47
CA GLU A 681 -2.50 -16.80 -26.90
C GLU A 681 -3.66 -17.63 -27.51
N HIS A 682 -3.95 -18.81 -26.97
CA HIS A 682 -5.12 -19.63 -27.34
C HIS A 682 -6.41 -18.98 -26.86
N LEU A 683 -6.49 -18.60 -25.58
CA LEU A 683 -7.64 -17.89 -25.01
C LEU A 683 -7.94 -16.59 -25.77
N GLU A 684 -6.92 -15.80 -26.08
CA GLU A 684 -7.04 -14.56 -26.84
C GLU A 684 -7.63 -14.81 -28.24
N ALA A 685 -7.20 -15.89 -28.90
CA ALA A 685 -7.75 -16.30 -30.19
C ALA A 685 -9.21 -16.75 -30.08
N HIS A 686 -9.56 -17.54 -29.07
CA HIS A 686 -10.94 -17.98 -28.80
C HIS A 686 -11.87 -16.80 -28.55
N ILE A 687 -11.48 -15.85 -27.70
CA ILE A 687 -12.26 -14.63 -27.42
C ILE A 687 -12.55 -13.87 -28.71
N ARG A 688 -11.53 -13.62 -29.55
CA ARG A 688 -11.70 -12.92 -30.84
C ARG A 688 -12.62 -13.66 -31.82
N ALA A 689 -12.66 -15.00 -31.73
CA ALA A 689 -13.48 -15.84 -32.59
C ALA A 689 -14.95 -15.89 -32.19
N LEU A 690 -15.34 -15.47 -30.97
CA LEU A 690 -16.72 -15.55 -30.47
C LEU A 690 -17.74 -14.94 -31.43
N ARG A 691 -18.94 -15.52 -31.51
CA ARG A 691 -20.04 -15.04 -32.37
C ARG A 691 -21.36 -15.09 -31.61
N PRO A 692 -22.25 -14.10 -31.80
CA PRO A 692 -23.58 -14.15 -31.18
C PRO A 692 -24.39 -15.36 -31.67
N ARG A 693 -25.20 -15.91 -30.77
CA ARG A 693 -26.07 -17.08 -30.90
C ARG A 693 -27.44 -16.77 -30.26
N ALA A 694 -28.33 -17.76 -30.17
CA ALA A 694 -29.69 -17.58 -29.64
C ALA A 694 -29.84 -18.06 -28.18
N ALA A 695 -30.69 -17.35 -27.41
CA ALA A 695 -31.07 -17.57 -26.00
C ALA A 695 -29.93 -17.54 -24.97
N THR A 696 -30.29 -17.57 -23.68
CA THR A 696 -29.37 -17.41 -22.53
C THR A 696 -29.70 -18.37 -21.38
N ALA A 697 -28.91 -19.43 -21.19
CA ALA A 697 -29.02 -20.46 -20.15
C ALA A 697 -28.13 -20.17 -18.92
N LEU A 698 -28.16 -18.92 -18.45
CA LEU A 698 -27.24 -18.37 -17.46
C LEU A 698 -27.11 -19.23 -16.20
N TYR A 699 -28.22 -19.61 -15.57
CA TYR A 699 -28.17 -20.26 -14.25
C TYR A 699 -27.59 -21.67 -14.31
N GLN A 700 -27.94 -22.43 -15.36
CA GLN A 700 -27.36 -23.76 -15.58
C GLN A 700 -25.85 -23.66 -15.82
N THR A 701 -25.42 -22.75 -16.68
CA THR A 701 -24.00 -22.53 -16.99
C THR A 701 -23.17 -22.19 -15.75
N ILE A 702 -23.67 -21.33 -14.87
CA ILE A 702 -22.97 -20.97 -13.62
C ILE A 702 -22.87 -22.20 -12.70
N GLY A 703 -23.95 -22.97 -12.55
CA GLY A 703 -23.93 -24.19 -11.75
C GLY A 703 -22.91 -25.22 -12.26
N ASP A 704 -22.85 -25.44 -13.57
CA ASP A 704 -21.90 -26.35 -14.20
C ASP A 704 -20.45 -25.87 -14.06
N ALA A 705 -20.21 -24.57 -14.19
CA ALA A 705 -18.88 -23.96 -14.00
C ALA A 705 -18.38 -24.10 -12.56
N VAL A 706 -19.23 -23.80 -11.58
CA VAL A 706 -18.89 -23.96 -10.15
C VAL A 706 -18.61 -25.42 -9.84
N LYS A 707 -19.41 -26.36 -10.38
CA LYS A 707 -19.17 -27.78 -10.22
C LYS A 707 -17.82 -28.21 -10.83
N SER A 708 -17.52 -27.78 -12.05
CA SER A 708 -16.26 -28.09 -12.73
C SER A 708 -15.02 -27.68 -11.92
N LEU A 709 -15.06 -26.47 -11.32
CA LEU A 709 -14.01 -26.00 -10.42
C LEU A 709 -13.98 -26.75 -9.08
N ARG A 710 -15.13 -27.13 -8.52
CA ARG A 710 -15.17 -27.96 -7.29
C ARG A 710 -14.60 -29.36 -7.51
N ASP A 711 -14.84 -29.96 -8.67
CA ASP A 711 -14.31 -31.27 -9.05
C ASP A 711 -12.77 -31.24 -9.21
N HIS A 712 -12.19 -30.06 -9.48
CA HIS A 712 -10.75 -29.82 -9.61
C HIS A 712 -10.23 -28.79 -8.60
N TYR A 713 -10.83 -28.76 -7.40
CA TYR A 713 -10.54 -27.75 -6.39
C TYR A 713 -9.09 -27.83 -5.91
N ASP A 714 -8.44 -26.67 -5.82
CA ASP A 714 -7.09 -26.52 -5.27
C ASP A 714 -7.15 -25.59 -4.05
N ASP A 715 -6.89 -26.14 -2.86
CA ASP A 715 -6.91 -25.41 -1.60
C ASP A 715 -5.78 -24.36 -1.47
N LYS A 716 -4.77 -24.44 -2.34
CA LYS A 716 -3.65 -23.50 -2.42
C LYS A 716 -3.85 -22.39 -3.46
N ALA A 717 -4.94 -22.43 -4.22
CA ALA A 717 -5.27 -21.44 -5.23
C ALA A 717 -6.55 -20.66 -4.90
N ILE A 718 -6.73 -19.51 -5.55
CA ILE A 718 -8.02 -18.81 -5.58
C ILE A 718 -8.90 -19.49 -6.64
N ASN A 719 -9.99 -20.14 -6.25
CA ASN A 719 -10.92 -20.79 -7.19
C ASN A 719 -12.11 -19.85 -7.48
N ALA A 720 -12.29 -19.47 -8.73
CA ALA A 720 -13.31 -18.50 -9.10
C ALA A 720 -13.91 -18.67 -10.50
N VAL A 721 -15.16 -18.27 -10.64
CA VAL A 721 -15.87 -18.10 -11.90
C VAL A 721 -16.06 -16.60 -12.13
N VAL A 722 -15.75 -16.13 -13.34
CA VAL A 722 -16.06 -14.77 -13.79
C VAL A 722 -17.11 -14.86 -14.88
N VAL A 723 -18.27 -14.24 -14.68
CA VAL A 723 -19.41 -14.32 -15.61
C VAL A 723 -19.69 -12.95 -16.20
N LEU A 724 -19.59 -12.82 -17.52
CA LEU A 724 -20.00 -11.63 -18.26
C LEU A 724 -21.28 -11.90 -19.02
N THR A 725 -22.36 -11.17 -18.71
CA THR A 725 -23.66 -11.33 -19.40
C THR A 725 -24.41 -10.01 -19.51
N ASP A 726 -25.17 -9.85 -20.59
CA ASP A 726 -26.02 -8.68 -20.84
C ASP A 726 -27.52 -8.96 -20.68
N GLY A 727 -27.87 -10.20 -20.31
CA GLY A 727 -29.23 -10.72 -20.41
C GLY A 727 -29.76 -11.33 -19.12
N ARG A 728 -31.04 -11.70 -19.15
CA ARG A 728 -31.67 -12.50 -18.11
C ARG A 728 -31.48 -13.99 -18.42
N ASN A 729 -31.74 -14.85 -17.45
CA ASN A 729 -31.92 -16.27 -17.75
C ASN A 729 -33.23 -16.47 -18.54
N GLU A 730 -33.14 -17.05 -19.74
CA GLU A 730 -34.25 -17.17 -20.70
C GLU A 730 -34.70 -18.61 -20.99
N THR A 731 -33.95 -19.62 -20.54
CA THR A 731 -34.25 -21.03 -20.83
C THR A 731 -35.19 -21.67 -19.81
N ALA A 732 -36.24 -22.33 -20.31
CA ALA A 732 -37.09 -23.22 -19.51
C ALA A 732 -36.41 -24.58 -19.30
N GLY A 733 -36.41 -25.09 -18.06
CA GLY A 733 -35.89 -26.44 -17.71
C GLY A 733 -34.53 -26.49 -17.00
N GLY A 734 -33.92 -25.34 -16.68
CA GLY A 734 -32.76 -25.24 -15.80
C GLY A 734 -33.13 -24.88 -14.34
N PRO A 735 -32.15 -24.75 -13.43
CA PRO A 735 -32.40 -24.36 -12.05
C PRO A 735 -32.99 -22.96 -11.96
N THR A 736 -33.84 -22.74 -10.97
CA THR A 736 -34.26 -21.41 -10.54
C THR A 736 -33.10 -20.66 -9.87
N LEU A 737 -33.23 -19.34 -9.71
CA LEU A 737 -32.23 -18.53 -8.99
C LEU A 737 -32.01 -19.05 -7.55
N ASP A 738 -33.08 -19.38 -6.84
CA ASP A 738 -33.01 -19.87 -5.46
C ASP A 738 -32.36 -21.27 -5.36
N GLU A 739 -32.56 -22.12 -6.36
CA GLU A 739 -31.88 -23.41 -6.46
C GLU A 739 -30.39 -23.23 -6.75
N LEU A 740 -30.03 -22.34 -7.67
CA LEU A 740 -28.64 -22.00 -7.97
C LEU A 740 -27.93 -21.43 -6.74
N VAL A 741 -28.48 -20.39 -6.11
CA VAL A 741 -27.91 -19.73 -4.93
C VAL A 741 -27.64 -20.72 -3.81
N ARG A 742 -28.60 -21.63 -3.54
CA ARG A 742 -28.41 -22.70 -2.55
C ARG A 742 -27.32 -23.69 -2.96
N ALA A 743 -27.23 -24.04 -4.23
CA ALA A 743 -26.23 -25.00 -4.72
C ALA A 743 -24.79 -24.44 -4.68
N ILE A 744 -24.62 -23.14 -4.94
CA ILE A 744 -23.29 -22.51 -5.01
C ILE A 744 -22.80 -21.99 -3.65
N GLY A 745 -23.68 -21.67 -2.70
CA GLY A 745 -23.33 -21.05 -1.42
C GLY A 745 -22.70 -21.95 -0.34
N GLY A 746 -22.37 -23.20 -0.66
CA GLY A 746 -21.67 -24.10 0.26
C GLY A 746 -20.24 -23.61 0.61
N LEU A 747 -19.85 -23.77 1.88
CA LEU A 747 -18.53 -23.38 2.39
C LEU A 747 -17.44 -24.43 2.16
N ASP A 748 -17.82 -25.67 1.86
CA ASP A 748 -16.88 -26.74 1.48
C ASP A 748 -16.43 -26.52 0.03
N ASN A 749 -15.12 -26.52 -0.20
CA ASN A 749 -14.48 -26.22 -1.50
C ASN A 749 -15.07 -24.92 -2.13
N PRO A 750 -14.87 -23.76 -1.47
CA PRO A 750 -15.53 -22.52 -1.85
C PRO A 750 -15.05 -22.02 -3.23
N VAL A 751 -15.99 -21.86 -4.15
CA VAL A 751 -15.76 -21.26 -5.48
C VAL A 751 -16.51 -19.93 -5.54
N ARG A 752 -15.77 -18.84 -5.79
CA ARG A 752 -16.36 -17.49 -5.88
C ARG A 752 -16.93 -17.23 -7.25
N VAL A 753 -18.09 -16.60 -7.34
CA VAL A 753 -18.72 -16.23 -8.62
C VAL A 753 -18.79 -14.72 -8.74
N PHE A 754 -17.88 -14.14 -9.51
CA PHE A 754 -17.91 -12.71 -9.84
C PHE A 754 -18.78 -12.51 -11.07
N THR A 755 -19.78 -11.64 -10.97
CA THR A 755 -20.72 -11.37 -12.07
C THR A 755 -20.49 -9.97 -12.63
N ILE A 756 -20.59 -9.83 -13.95
CA ILE A 756 -20.48 -8.57 -14.68
C ILE A 756 -21.76 -8.40 -15.49
N ALA A 757 -22.62 -7.50 -15.03
CA ALA A 757 -23.81 -7.06 -15.74
C ALA A 757 -23.39 -6.08 -16.85
N TYR A 758 -23.62 -6.46 -18.11
CA TYR A 758 -23.18 -5.67 -19.25
C TYR A 758 -24.34 -4.96 -19.95
N GLY A 759 -24.30 -3.62 -20.01
CA GLY A 759 -25.40 -2.81 -20.56
C GLY A 759 -26.59 -2.67 -19.60
N GLY A 760 -27.66 -2.01 -20.06
CA GLY A 760 -28.77 -1.57 -19.20
C GLY A 760 -29.87 -2.60 -18.98
N LYS A 761 -29.83 -3.75 -19.67
CA LYS A 761 -30.89 -4.78 -19.66
C LYS A 761 -30.57 -6.04 -18.86
N ALA A 762 -29.36 -6.15 -18.33
CA ALA A 762 -28.93 -7.28 -17.51
C ALA A 762 -29.73 -7.36 -16.20
N ASP A 763 -29.94 -8.58 -15.67
CA ASP A 763 -30.59 -8.77 -14.36
C ASP A 763 -29.61 -8.52 -13.21
N THR A 764 -29.33 -7.25 -12.92
CA THR A 764 -28.39 -6.87 -11.85
C THR A 764 -28.80 -7.41 -10.48
N GLY A 765 -30.11 -7.54 -10.24
CA GLY A 765 -30.66 -8.13 -9.01
C GLY A 765 -30.31 -9.61 -8.85
N ALA A 766 -30.50 -10.41 -9.89
CA ALA A 766 -30.14 -11.83 -9.88
C ALA A 766 -28.62 -12.05 -9.84
N LEU A 767 -27.86 -11.30 -10.66
CA LEU A 767 -26.40 -11.39 -10.71
C LEU A 767 -25.74 -11.02 -9.38
N ARG A 768 -26.31 -10.04 -8.67
CA ARG A 768 -25.89 -9.69 -7.31
C ARG A 768 -26.16 -10.83 -6.33
N GLN A 769 -27.37 -11.42 -6.33
CA GLN A 769 -27.68 -12.55 -5.45
C GLN A 769 -26.73 -13.74 -5.67
N ILE A 770 -26.38 -14.05 -6.92
CA ILE A 770 -25.42 -15.11 -7.27
C ILE A 770 -24.04 -14.80 -6.71
N ALA A 771 -23.52 -13.59 -6.92
CA ALA A 771 -22.20 -13.21 -6.43
C ALA A 771 -22.15 -13.21 -4.90
N GLU A 772 -23.16 -12.63 -4.28
CA GLU A 772 -23.29 -12.54 -2.83
C GLU A 772 -23.38 -13.90 -2.14
N ALA A 773 -24.04 -14.89 -2.79
CA ALA A 773 -24.15 -16.27 -2.29
C ALA A 773 -22.80 -16.97 -2.16
N THR A 774 -21.79 -16.56 -2.93
CA THR A 774 -20.43 -17.11 -2.90
C THR A 774 -19.42 -16.16 -2.28
N HIS A 775 -19.90 -15.15 -1.54
CA HIS A 775 -19.09 -14.10 -0.93
C HIS A 775 -18.24 -13.28 -1.92
N ALA A 776 -18.66 -13.23 -3.18
CA ALA A 776 -18.06 -12.45 -4.26
C ALA A 776 -18.82 -11.14 -4.49
N ARG A 777 -18.38 -10.36 -5.50
CA ARG A 777 -18.96 -9.07 -5.89
C ARG A 777 -19.57 -9.13 -7.28
N ALA A 778 -20.69 -8.44 -7.44
CA ALA A 778 -21.26 -8.11 -8.75
C ALA A 778 -20.76 -6.74 -9.22
N TYR A 779 -20.46 -6.66 -10.50
CA TYR A 779 -19.99 -5.46 -11.18
C TYR A 779 -20.98 -5.06 -12.26
N GLU A 780 -21.09 -3.76 -12.50
CA GLU A 780 -21.96 -3.21 -13.54
C GLU A 780 -21.14 -2.40 -14.52
N ALA A 781 -21.27 -2.72 -15.80
CA ALA A 781 -20.74 -1.94 -16.91
C ALA A 781 -21.92 -1.29 -17.63
N SER A 782 -22.53 -0.29 -16.97
CA SER A 782 -23.72 0.42 -17.45
C SER A 782 -23.43 1.23 -18.72
N ASP A 783 -22.20 1.73 -18.89
CA ASP A 783 -21.69 2.20 -20.18
C ASP A 783 -20.86 1.07 -20.83
N PRO A 784 -21.32 0.49 -21.95
CA PRO A 784 -20.58 -0.60 -22.58
C PRO A 784 -19.16 -0.22 -23.05
N ASN A 785 -18.84 1.07 -23.17
CA ASN A 785 -17.51 1.56 -23.47
C ASN A 785 -16.55 1.48 -22.26
N SER A 786 -17.07 1.39 -21.03
CA SER A 786 -16.26 1.29 -19.80
C SER A 786 -15.89 -0.15 -19.43
N ILE A 787 -16.20 -1.14 -20.27
CA ILE A 787 -16.01 -2.56 -19.96
C ILE A 787 -14.56 -2.93 -19.63
N ALA A 788 -13.59 -2.29 -20.30
CA ALA A 788 -12.17 -2.51 -20.03
C ALA A 788 -11.81 -2.19 -18.57
N GLY A 789 -12.35 -1.09 -18.02
CA GLY A 789 -12.16 -0.74 -16.62
C GLY A 789 -12.79 -1.78 -15.70
N VAL A 790 -14.04 -2.16 -15.96
CA VAL A 790 -14.76 -3.15 -15.14
C VAL A 790 -14.06 -4.52 -15.14
N LEU A 791 -13.59 -4.98 -16.30
CA LEU A 791 -12.78 -6.20 -16.40
C LEU A 791 -11.50 -6.09 -15.57
N THR A 792 -10.82 -4.96 -15.63
CA THR A 792 -9.64 -4.69 -14.81
C THR A 792 -9.96 -4.82 -13.31
N HIS A 793 -11.09 -4.26 -12.84
CA HIS A 793 -11.53 -4.40 -11.44
C HIS A 793 -11.81 -5.85 -11.06
N VAL A 794 -12.54 -6.59 -11.91
CA VAL A 794 -12.86 -8.01 -11.64
C VAL A 794 -11.60 -8.85 -11.56
N ILE A 795 -10.70 -8.72 -12.55
CA ILE A 795 -9.45 -9.49 -12.59
C ILE A 795 -8.51 -9.13 -11.45
N SER A 796 -8.56 -7.90 -10.91
CA SER A 796 -7.77 -7.51 -9.74
C SER A 796 -8.06 -8.33 -8.47
N ASN A 797 -9.13 -9.15 -8.46
CA ASN A 797 -9.43 -10.05 -7.34
C ASN A 797 -8.53 -11.30 -7.29
N PHE A 798 -7.71 -11.51 -8.33
CA PHE A 798 -6.79 -12.62 -8.52
C PHE A 798 -5.36 -12.09 -8.52
#